data_AF-A0AAU4ISI9-F1
#
_entry.id   AF-A0AAU4ISI9-F1
#
_cell.length_a   1.000
_cell.length_b   1.000
_cell.length_c   1.000
_cell.angle_alpha   90.00
_cell.angle_beta   90.00
_cell.angle_gamma   90.00
#
_symmetry.space_group_name_H-M   'P 1'
#
loop_
_entity.id
_entity.type
_entity.pdbx_description
1 polymer ?
#
loop_
_entity_poly.entity_id
_entity_poly.type
_entity_poly.pdbx_seq_one_letter_code
_entity_poly.pdbx_strand_id
1 'polypeptide(L)'
;MPRTNPLGRHRTAAALAGVTAFVTLLAGAVTADAATTGTIAPTELRTQHLTEALGIDDTTPELSWQTTAGAPNTRQAAYRVQAATSLQRLRSSRPDLWDSGKVESSAPGTTYAGKDLGSRAKVYWRVMLWSGDGKRHSGWSTAAVFETGLTRQSDWDAQWITHPDWRLSDRTVEPVVVHLPRTTARYVRLDVTRLGLPLAESFPDRTWRLQLAEIDVRDSGTATSGLARGAAVTASETNTVRKTWEPALAVDGLPNSALQTAAGYASAAHTGPDVSDAPITLTLDLKTAKTFDEVALYPRADVLTDDGRIPGLPVDYTVSASDGAEGPATRLAQVTGQRRPTPYLPAGLPLLTDDFTLPKRVRSARLHVAGLGVYEATVNGEPVGDAVLEPANTDFAERVQYATYDVTDQLRTGANTLGVALGNGMSNVVSTADRYRKLYGNLSDPKLIARLEVTLADGRVRTVTSGDDWRTTLGPTTSSNWYGGEDYDARREIPRWDQPSGDRRGWRHAVAVAGPGPADRPAQLSARETEPVRVVETLNGREADGAEGSRVFDLGRNIAGWPEITVRAPKGTAIRVYPAESLKDGHAFQSISNVGAPLWDSYTTGGRGTETWHPRFSYHGFRYLELRGVPEGATVSVRGHVLRADNASAGDFTSSDPLINGIHSLIRRSIEGNMMSVLTDCPSREKLGWLEQNQLVFPALAGNYDMRAYLRKIVRDMADAQTTDGLVPSTVPEYTNLPGAYRNDSNWGGAFVLVPWQLYLAYGDRQTLETYYPDMRRYAAFLENQVADGILDYGLGDWFTPDRTFPRAVAGTYGYWRVVDTLGRIASLLGDSAAADEYRRKAAASVEALTAKYYDTATGTFGGGGHGAEALALDMGAHPRGERDRLLAHFTGAIRDAGNHLVLGEISLPAAFRVLSEAGRDDLVHAIATQTTSPSYGYQVLAGNTTLGESWDGGPGQSQNHFMLGAIDSWFTTRVAGIAQTEDSVGYAKLLIDPAVEGDMTSAAGSYRTPYGLARTDWQRSDDRFRLTVDVPAGSTAEVHVPVSGRHAQAPHGARMLRLTGEEAVYEVGSGHWTFRSTMARGR
;
A
#
# COMPACT_ATOMS: atom_id res chain seq x y z
N MET A 1 19.22 67.53 27.71
CA MET A 1 19.38 68.98 27.45
C MET A 1 19.96 69.17 26.06
N PRO A 2 19.55 70.20 25.28
CA PRO A 2 18.54 69.94 24.24
C PRO A 2 18.78 70.64 22.87
N ARG A 3 17.81 70.43 21.95
CA ARG A 3 17.34 71.29 20.80
C ARG A 3 18.18 71.25 19.49
N THR A 4 17.62 71.25 18.26
CA THR A 4 16.26 71.39 17.71
C THR A 4 16.26 71.07 16.19
N ASN A 5 15.15 70.47 15.71
CA ASN A 5 14.64 70.34 14.31
C ASN A 5 14.38 71.73 13.65
N PRO A 6 13.90 71.91 12.38
CA PRO A 6 13.03 71.03 11.53
C PRO A 6 13.40 71.03 10.00
N LEU A 7 12.70 70.49 8.98
CA LEU A 7 11.35 69.90 8.71
C LEU A 7 11.40 69.19 7.32
N GLY A 8 10.59 68.14 7.10
CA GLY A 8 10.36 67.55 5.77
C GLY A 8 9.51 66.27 5.70
N ARG A 9 8.25 66.34 6.18
CA ARG A 9 7.02 65.55 5.87
C ARG A 9 7.12 64.31 4.93
N HIS A 10 6.43 63.18 5.10
CA HIS A 10 5.37 62.64 6.00
C HIS A 10 5.30 61.11 5.73
N ARG A 11 5.46 60.21 6.73
CA ARG A 11 4.45 59.48 7.55
C ARG A 11 3.68 58.35 6.82
N THR A 12 3.98 57.05 7.05
CA THR A 12 3.59 56.11 8.17
C THR A 12 2.11 55.72 8.15
N ALA A 13 1.69 54.46 7.94
CA ALA A 13 1.85 53.22 8.73
C ALA A 13 0.64 52.92 9.66
N ALA A 14 0.21 51.65 9.58
CA ALA A 14 -0.34 50.79 10.64
C ALA A 14 -1.85 50.78 10.98
N ALA A 15 -2.35 49.53 10.98
CA ALA A 15 -3.18 48.84 11.99
C ALA A 15 -4.73 48.82 11.89
N LEU A 16 -5.20 47.56 11.89
CA LEU A 16 -6.46 46.93 12.35
C LEU A 16 -7.60 47.80 12.94
N ALA A 17 -8.83 47.48 12.51
CA ALA A 17 -10.02 47.20 13.35
C ALA A 17 -11.19 46.74 12.45
N GLY A 18 -12.14 46.01 13.04
CA GLY A 18 -13.21 45.26 12.37
C GLY A 18 -14.56 45.96 12.17
N VAL A 19 -15.43 45.20 11.47
CA VAL A 19 -16.90 45.13 11.48
C VAL A 19 -17.69 46.46 11.51
N THR A 20 -18.50 46.74 10.48
CA THR A 20 -20.00 46.67 10.46
C THR A 20 -20.61 47.60 9.38
N ALA A 21 -21.45 47.01 8.51
CA ALA A 21 -22.69 47.48 7.85
C ALA A 21 -22.84 48.82 7.05
N PHE A 22 -23.42 48.63 5.84
CA PHE A 22 -24.47 49.39 5.12
C PHE A 22 -24.22 50.81 4.59
N VAL A 23 -24.34 50.99 3.25
CA VAL A 23 -25.40 51.79 2.57
C VAL A 23 -25.56 51.28 1.11
N THR A 24 -26.81 51.38 0.67
CA THR A 24 -27.59 50.79 -0.41
C THR A 24 -27.50 51.44 -1.82
N LEU A 25 -27.83 50.61 -2.83
CA LEU A 25 -28.65 50.85 -4.05
C LEU A 25 -28.22 51.85 -5.15
N LEU A 26 -28.04 51.30 -6.36
CA LEU A 26 -28.89 51.64 -7.50
C LEU A 26 -29.08 50.41 -8.40
N ALA A 27 -30.34 50.00 -8.49
CA ALA A 27 -30.83 48.84 -9.21
C ALA A 27 -30.96 49.11 -10.72
N GLY A 28 -30.40 48.22 -11.53
CA GLY A 28 -30.85 47.98 -12.90
C GLY A 28 -31.78 46.76 -12.87
N ALA A 29 -33.03 46.96 -13.29
CA ALA A 29 -34.08 45.96 -13.27
C ALA A 29 -33.73 44.76 -14.18
N VAL A 30 -33.20 43.70 -13.57
CA VAL A 30 -33.47 42.34 -14.02
C VAL A 30 -34.76 41.96 -13.31
N THR A 31 -35.83 41.82 -14.07
CA THR A 31 -37.06 41.20 -13.59
C THR A 31 -36.66 39.88 -12.93
N ALA A 32 -36.92 39.78 -11.63
CA ALA A 32 -36.85 38.53 -10.89
C ALA A 32 -37.82 37.57 -11.55
N ASP A 33 -37.29 36.73 -12.44
CA ASP A 33 -37.99 35.52 -12.83
C ASP A 33 -38.09 34.69 -11.54
N ALA A 34 -39.30 34.18 -11.30
CA ALA A 34 -39.68 33.49 -10.08
C ALA A 34 -38.63 32.43 -9.69
N ALA A 35 -38.38 32.30 -8.39
CA ALA A 35 -37.60 31.20 -7.81
C ALA A 35 -37.93 29.87 -8.51
N THR A 36 -36.99 29.35 -9.30
CA THR A 36 -37.20 28.12 -10.09
C THR A 36 -37.07 26.91 -9.19
N THR A 37 -38.14 26.61 -8.47
CA THR A 37 -38.35 25.29 -7.85
C THR A 37 -38.34 24.21 -8.95
N GLY A 38 -37.39 23.28 -8.90
CA GLY A 38 -37.35 22.07 -9.73
C GLY A 38 -36.15 21.88 -10.68
N THR A 39 -35.12 22.74 -10.66
CA THR A 39 -33.93 22.55 -11.51
C THR A 39 -32.97 21.52 -10.94
N ILE A 40 -32.71 20.45 -11.69
CA ILE A 40 -31.57 19.55 -11.46
C ILE A 40 -30.33 20.05 -12.19
N ALA A 41 -29.14 19.75 -11.67
CA ALA A 41 -27.88 20.03 -12.34
C ALA A 41 -26.84 18.92 -12.08
N PRO A 42 -26.13 18.46 -13.12
CA PRO A 42 -25.01 17.53 -12.97
C PRO A 42 -23.77 18.23 -12.38
N THR A 43 -23.11 17.58 -11.43
CA THR A 43 -21.88 18.02 -10.74
C THR A 43 -20.89 16.87 -10.60
N GLU A 44 -19.66 17.13 -10.15
CA GLU A 44 -18.67 16.07 -9.85
C GLU A 44 -18.49 15.05 -10.99
N LEU A 45 -18.31 15.53 -12.22
CA LEU A 45 -18.09 14.66 -13.38
C LEU A 45 -16.74 13.95 -13.24
N ARG A 46 -16.72 12.62 -13.34
CA ARG A 46 -15.50 11.81 -13.28
C ARG A 46 -15.42 10.82 -14.43
N THR A 47 -14.20 10.42 -14.77
CA THR A 47 -13.91 9.36 -15.74
C THR A 47 -13.08 8.28 -15.04
N GLN A 48 -13.48 7.01 -15.16
CA GLN A 48 -12.91 5.89 -14.38
C GLN A 48 -12.88 6.12 -12.85
N HIS A 49 -13.75 7.02 -12.36
CA HIS A 49 -13.82 7.48 -10.96
C HIS A 49 -12.58 8.20 -10.42
N LEU A 50 -11.62 8.51 -11.30
CA LEU A 50 -10.44 9.29 -10.97
C LEU A 50 -10.76 10.77 -10.87
N THR A 51 -10.03 11.47 -10.01
CA THR A 51 -10.06 12.93 -9.89
C THR A 51 -9.43 13.58 -11.12
N GLU A 52 -8.33 13.01 -11.62
CA GLU A 52 -7.67 13.42 -12.86
C GLU A 52 -7.45 12.21 -13.79
N ALA A 53 -8.25 12.11 -14.85
CA ALA A 53 -8.17 11.05 -15.84
C ALA A 53 -7.20 11.40 -16.99
N LEU A 54 -5.91 11.55 -16.67
CA LEU A 54 -4.84 11.83 -17.61
C LEU A 54 -4.03 10.57 -17.92
N GLY A 55 -4.06 10.15 -19.19
CA GLY A 55 -3.29 9.02 -19.68
C GLY A 55 -3.89 7.67 -19.32
N ILE A 56 -5.21 7.52 -19.33
CA ILE A 56 -5.90 6.25 -19.06
C ILE A 56 -5.82 5.30 -20.28
N ASP A 57 -5.79 3.99 -20.05
CA ASP A 57 -5.74 3.01 -21.16
C ASP A 57 -7.11 2.47 -21.58
N ASP A 58 -8.14 2.64 -20.74
CA ASP A 58 -9.50 2.22 -21.09
C ASP A 58 -10.04 3.10 -22.22
N THR A 59 -10.26 2.48 -23.38
CA THR A 59 -10.81 3.13 -24.59
C THR A 59 -12.33 3.24 -24.58
N THR A 60 -12.97 2.64 -23.58
CA THR A 60 -14.42 2.67 -23.32
C THR A 60 -14.66 3.07 -21.86
N PRO A 61 -14.12 4.21 -21.39
CA PRO A 61 -14.10 4.50 -19.97
C PRO A 61 -15.51 4.78 -19.42
N GLU A 62 -15.71 4.46 -18.15
CA GLU A 62 -16.90 4.85 -17.40
C GLU A 62 -16.90 6.36 -17.13
N LEU A 63 -18.06 6.97 -17.32
CA LEU A 63 -18.35 8.37 -17.08
C LEU A 63 -19.42 8.45 -15.98
N SER A 64 -19.14 9.18 -14.91
CA SER A 64 -20.08 9.33 -13.78
C SER A 64 -20.27 10.79 -13.41
N TRP A 65 -21.39 11.09 -12.76
CA TRP A 65 -21.75 12.43 -12.28
C TRP A 65 -22.62 12.33 -11.03
N GLN A 66 -22.55 13.34 -10.17
CA GLN A 66 -23.53 13.55 -9.11
C GLN A 66 -24.65 14.46 -9.57
N THR A 67 -25.80 14.40 -8.89
CA THR A 67 -26.93 15.29 -9.17
C THR A 67 -27.15 16.23 -8.00
N THR A 68 -27.28 17.52 -8.29
CA THR A 68 -27.79 18.52 -7.34
C THR A 68 -29.20 18.92 -7.74
N ALA A 69 -30.05 19.25 -6.77
CA ALA A 69 -31.43 19.66 -7.00
C ALA A 69 -31.85 20.77 -6.05
N GLY A 70 -32.56 21.78 -6.57
CA GLY A 70 -33.10 22.88 -5.76
C GLY A 70 -34.41 22.56 -5.02
N ALA A 71 -34.99 21.37 -5.25
CA ALA A 71 -36.23 20.93 -4.62
C ALA A 71 -36.07 19.50 -4.05
N PRO A 72 -36.75 19.17 -2.93
CA PRO A 72 -36.75 17.81 -2.40
C PRO A 72 -37.50 16.84 -3.32
N ASN A 73 -37.33 15.53 -3.09
CA ASN A 73 -37.94 14.44 -3.86
C ASN A 73 -37.57 14.48 -5.35
N THR A 74 -36.42 15.07 -5.68
CA THR A 74 -35.96 15.18 -7.05
C THR A 74 -35.07 13.99 -7.42
N ARG A 75 -35.36 13.40 -8.58
CA ARG A 75 -34.58 12.33 -9.22
C ARG A 75 -34.36 12.63 -10.70
N GLN A 76 -33.26 12.14 -11.25
CA GLN A 76 -33.08 12.08 -12.70
C GLN A 76 -33.94 10.95 -13.29
N ALA A 77 -34.55 11.19 -14.45
CA ALA A 77 -35.27 10.18 -15.23
C ALA A 77 -34.53 9.80 -16.51
N ALA A 78 -33.72 10.71 -17.03
CA ALA A 78 -32.93 10.48 -18.23
C ALA A 78 -31.67 11.34 -18.23
N TYR A 79 -30.70 10.93 -19.05
CA TYR A 79 -29.49 11.70 -19.33
C TYR A 79 -29.21 11.77 -20.84
N ARG A 80 -28.31 12.66 -21.23
CA ARG A 80 -27.67 12.70 -22.55
C ARG A 80 -26.22 13.12 -22.36
N VAL A 81 -25.30 12.31 -22.86
CA VAL A 81 -23.86 12.59 -22.86
C VAL A 81 -23.43 12.98 -24.27
N GLN A 82 -22.56 13.99 -24.36
CA GLN A 82 -21.86 14.35 -25.58
C GLN A 82 -20.36 14.34 -25.34
N ALA A 83 -19.60 13.80 -26.28
CA ALA A 83 -18.15 13.81 -26.29
C ALA A 83 -17.61 14.35 -27.62
N ALA A 84 -16.51 15.12 -27.55
CA ALA A 84 -15.88 15.71 -28.73
C ALA A 84 -14.37 15.88 -28.56
N THR A 85 -13.67 16.03 -29.68
CA THR A 85 -12.22 16.30 -29.74
C THR A 85 -11.83 17.71 -29.27
N SER A 86 -12.81 18.62 -29.12
CA SER A 86 -12.57 19.98 -28.64
C SER A 86 -13.79 20.58 -27.95
N LEU A 87 -13.53 21.51 -27.02
CA LEU A 87 -14.58 22.27 -26.34
C LEU A 87 -15.43 23.11 -27.30
N GLN A 88 -14.85 23.63 -28.40
CA GLN A 88 -15.59 24.41 -29.39
C GLN A 88 -16.67 23.59 -30.11
N ARG A 89 -16.39 22.32 -30.40
CA ARG A 89 -17.36 21.39 -31.00
C ARG A 89 -18.54 21.12 -30.08
N LEU A 90 -18.29 20.95 -28.78
CA LEU A 90 -19.37 20.87 -27.78
C LEU A 90 -20.17 22.17 -27.71
N ARG A 91 -19.51 23.33 -27.61
CA ARG A 91 -20.17 24.64 -27.55
C ARG A 91 -21.05 24.93 -28.78
N SER A 92 -20.66 24.43 -29.94
CA SER A 92 -21.40 24.56 -31.20
C SER A 92 -22.44 23.44 -31.43
N SER A 93 -22.64 22.55 -30.44
CA SER A 93 -23.54 21.39 -30.51
C SER A 93 -23.30 20.47 -31.72
N ARG A 94 -22.03 20.26 -32.06
CA ARG A 94 -21.56 19.35 -33.13
C ARG A 94 -20.51 18.37 -32.58
N PRO A 95 -20.87 17.51 -31.62
CA PRO A 95 -19.95 16.49 -31.10
C PRO A 95 -19.52 15.55 -32.24
N ASP A 96 -18.22 15.25 -32.32
CA ASP A 96 -17.64 14.41 -33.37
C ASP A 96 -17.20 13.02 -32.90
N LEU A 97 -17.23 12.77 -31.58
CA LEU A 97 -16.89 11.47 -30.99
C LEU A 97 -18.13 10.70 -30.56
N TRP A 98 -19.03 11.32 -29.80
CA TRP A 98 -20.21 10.64 -29.27
C TRP A 98 -21.37 11.60 -28.95
N ASP A 99 -22.58 11.10 -29.13
CA ASP A 99 -23.80 11.66 -28.59
C ASP A 99 -24.73 10.50 -28.25
N SER A 100 -25.02 10.29 -26.97
CA SER A 100 -25.85 9.16 -26.53
C SER A 100 -27.32 9.29 -26.96
N GLY A 101 -27.75 10.48 -27.40
CA GLY A 101 -29.16 10.83 -27.40
C GLY A 101 -29.75 10.85 -25.98
N LYS A 102 -31.07 11.04 -25.87
CA LYS A 102 -31.75 10.95 -24.58
C LYS A 102 -31.87 9.47 -24.18
N VAL A 103 -31.24 9.09 -23.08
CA VAL A 103 -31.29 7.74 -22.50
C VAL A 103 -32.13 7.78 -21.23
N GLU A 104 -33.24 7.04 -21.21
CA GLU A 104 -34.08 6.90 -20.02
C GLU A 104 -33.38 6.00 -18.99
N SER A 105 -32.90 6.59 -17.90
CA SER A 105 -32.19 5.91 -16.83
C SER A 105 -32.08 6.82 -15.60
N SER A 106 -32.19 6.22 -14.42
CA SER A 106 -31.94 6.88 -13.14
C SER A 106 -30.50 6.76 -12.65
N ALA A 107 -29.65 5.99 -13.34
CA ALA A 107 -28.27 5.71 -12.92
C ALA A 107 -27.35 6.95 -13.10
N PRO A 108 -26.48 7.27 -12.12
CA PRO A 108 -25.61 8.46 -12.14
C PRO A 108 -24.33 8.25 -12.96
N GLY A 109 -24.42 7.55 -14.09
CA GLY A 109 -23.27 7.24 -14.93
C GLY A 109 -23.61 6.37 -16.13
N THR A 110 -22.62 6.22 -17.01
CA THR A 110 -22.69 5.41 -18.23
C THR A 110 -21.27 5.09 -18.73
N THR A 111 -21.13 4.08 -19.59
CA THR A 111 -19.88 3.77 -20.26
C THR A 111 -19.80 4.52 -21.59
N TYR A 112 -18.64 5.05 -21.94
CA TYR A 112 -18.43 5.66 -23.25
C TYR A 112 -18.73 4.65 -24.37
N ALA A 113 -19.75 4.92 -25.18
CA ALA A 113 -20.20 4.08 -26.30
C ALA A 113 -20.10 4.83 -27.64
N GLY A 114 -19.11 5.72 -27.75
CA GLY A 114 -18.85 6.50 -28.95
C GLY A 114 -17.92 5.81 -29.93
N LYS A 115 -17.29 6.61 -30.80
CA LYS A 115 -16.24 6.13 -31.68
C LYS A 115 -15.03 5.63 -30.88
N ASP A 116 -14.47 4.52 -31.34
CA ASP A 116 -13.05 4.17 -31.39
C ASP A 116 -12.09 5.17 -30.75
N LEU A 117 -11.80 5.07 -29.45
CA LEU A 117 -10.69 5.83 -28.86
C LEU A 117 -9.39 5.04 -29.07
N GLY A 118 -8.35 5.74 -29.53
CA GLY A 118 -6.98 5.22 -29.56
C GLY A 118 -6.10 6.01 -28.62
N SER A 119 -4.79 5.79 -28.69
CA SER A 119 -3.79 6.49 -27.88
C SER A 119 -3.79 8.00 -28.08
N ARG A 120 -3.47 8.74 -27.01
CA ARG A 120 -3.33 10.21 -26.99
C ARG A 120 -4.62 10.97 -27.34
N ALA A 121 -5.77 10.33 -27.20
CA ALA A 121 -7.06 10.92 -27.50
C ALA A 121 -7.51 11.79 -26.34
N LYS A 122 -7.44 13.11 -26.52
CA LYS A 122 -8.04 14.08 -25.60
C LYS A 122 -9.53 14.24 -25.89
N VAL A 123 -10.36 13.93 -24.90
CA VAL A 123 -11.81 13.91 -25.02
C VAL A 123 -12.43 14.90 -24.06
N TYR A 124 -13.18 15.85 -24.61
CA TYR A 124 -14.05 16.73 -23.83
C TYR A 124 -15.44 16.13 -23.81
N TRP A 125 -16.04 15.98 -22.64
CA TRP A 125 -17.40 15.45 -22.51
C TRP A 125 -18.24 16.26 -21.55
N ARG A 126 -19.56 16.22 -21.74
CA ARG A 126 -20.54 16.92 -20.92
C ARG A 126 -21.82 16.11 -20.85
N VAL A 127 -22.61 16.34 -19.80
CA VAL A 127 -23.88 15.65 -19.58
C VAL A 127 -25.02 16.64 -19.37
N MET A 128 -26.21 16.25 -19.78
CA MET A 128 -27.48 16.93 -19.53
C MET A 128 -28.44 15.92 -18.90
N LEU A 129 -29.21 16.37 -17.91
CA LEU A 129 -30.13 15.53 -17.15
C LEU A 129 -31.58 16.01 -17.33
N TRP A 130 -32.56 15.10 -17.21
CA TRP A 130 -33.99 15.40 -17.13
C TRP A 130 -34.54 15.00 -15.77
N SER A 131 -35.39 15.85 -15.18
CA SER A 131 -36.10 15.56 -13.93
C SER A 131 -37.17 14.49 -14.10
N GLY A 132 -37.67 13.95 -12.98
CA GLY A 132 -38.72 12.92 -12.93
C GLY A 132 -40.02 13.20 -13.71
N ASP A 133 -40.33 14.47 -14.04
CA ASP A 133 -41.47 14.84 -14.89
C ASP A 133 -41.17 14.74 -16.40
N GLY A 134 -39.91 14.50 -16.77
CA GLY A 134 -39.40 14.34 -18.14
C GLY A 134 -39.48 15.59 -19.02
N LYS A 135 -40.03 16.70 -18.51
CA LYS A 135 -40.41 17.88 -19.32
C LYS A 135 -39.33 18.95 -19.38
N ARG A 136 -38.45 19.03 -18.37
CA ARG A 136 -37.39 20.05 -18.29
C ARG A 136 -36.03 19.40 -18.13
N HIS A 137 -35.04 19.92 -18.86
CA HIS A 137 -33.66 19.48 -18.78
C HIS A 137 -32.78 20.50 -18.04
N SER A 138 -31.70 20.03 -17.41
CA SER A 138 -30.73 20.85 -16.66
C SER A 138 -29.98 21.89 -17.51
N GLY A 139 -30.00 21.74 -18.83
CA GLY A 139 -28.94 22.31 -19.67
C GLY A 139 -27.68 21.45 -19.60
N TRP A 140 -26.62 21.87 -20.28
CA TRP A 140 -25.36 21.12 -20.28
C TRP A 140 -24.53 21.44 -19.03
N SER A 141 -23.86 20.40 -18.50
CA SER A 141 -22.79 20.57 -17.52
C SER A 141 -21.63 21.41 -18.07
N THR A 142 -20.78 21.90 -17.17
CA THR A 142 -19.40 22.21 -17.53
C THR A 142 -18.76 20.94 -18.10
N ALA A 143 -18.00 21.09 -19.19
CA ALA A 143 -17.35 19.95 -19.81
C ALA A 143 -16.20 19.45 -18.93
N ALA A 144 -16.18 18.15 -18.65
CA ALA A 144 -15.04 17.45 -18.10
C ALA A 144 -14.11 17.00 -19.24
N VAL A 145 -12.89 16.62 -18.88
CA VAL A 145 -11.86 16.17 -19.82
C VAL A 145 -11.21 14.91 -19.31
N PHE A 146 -10.94 13.99 -20.22
CA PHE A 146 -10.01 12.90 -20.00
C PHE A 146 -9.10 12.76 -21.23
N GLU A 147 -7.98 12.09 -21.05
CA GLU A 147 -7.02 11.85 -22.12
C GLU A 147 -6.55 10.40 -22.05
N THR A 148 -6.62 9.67 -23.16
CA THR A 148 -6.06 8.31 -23.20
C THR A 148 -4.54 8.35 -23.28
N GLY A 149 -3.89 7.35 -22.69
CA GLY A 149 -2.45 7.18 -22.70
C GLY A 149 -1.94 6.51 -23.96
N LEU A 150 -1.01 5.57 -23.79
CA LEU A 150 -0.44 4.69 -24.79
C LEU A 150 -1.15 3.34 -24.73
N THR A 151 -2.34 3.25 -25.34
CA THR A 151 -3.28 2.13 -25.18
C THR A 151 -2.85 0.84 -25.88
N ARG A 152 -1.69 0.83 -26.55
CA ARG A 152 -1.12 -0.33 -27.22
C ARG A 152 0.35 -0.45 -26.89
N GLN A 153 0.84 -1.67 -26.70
CA GLN A 153 2.27 -1.92 -26.47
C GLN A 153 3.14 -1.36 -27.61
N SER A 154 2.63 -1.37 -28.85
CA SER A 154 3.33 -0.82 -30.03
C SER A 154 3.41 0.70 -30.07
N ASP A 155 2.74 1.42 -29.17
CA ASP A 155 2.93 2.87 -29.01
C ASP A 155 4.24 3.23 -28.31
N TRP A 156 4.85 2.26 -27.63
CA TRP A 156 6.17 2.37 -27.03
C TRP A 156 7.24 2.01 -28.08
N ASP A 157 7.85 3.04 -28.67
CA ASP A 157 9.10 2.95 -29.43
C ASP A 157 10.34 3.25 -28.56
N ALA A 158 10.12 3.46 -27.25
CA ALA A 158 11.16 3.65 -26.25
C ALA A 158 11.76 2.30 -25.81
N GLN A 159 13.02 2.33 -25.40
CA GLN A 159 13.72 1.15 -24.88
C GLN A 159 13.76 1.21 -23.36
N TRP A 160 13.67 0.05 -22.71
CA TRP A 160 14.07 -0.07 -21.31
C TRP A 160 15.58 0.16 -21.21
N ILE A 161 16.00 1.05 -20.33
CA ILE A 161 17.41 1.41 -20.14
C ILE A 161 17.81 1.37 -18.67
N THR A 162 19.09 1.12 -18.40
CA THR A 162 19.66 1.20 -17.04
C THR A 162 21.10 1.68 -17.07
N HIS A 163 21.66 1.95 -15.89
CA HIS A 163 23.10 2.14 -15.73
C HIS A 163 23.81 0.79 -15.97
N PRO A 164 24.93 0.72 -16.70
CA PRO A 164 25.47 -0.58 -17.10
C PRO A 164 26.00 -1.42 -15.93
N ASP A 165 26.29 -0.80 -14.79
CA ASP A 165 26.67 -1.51 -13.56
C ASP A 165 25.47 -2.10 -12.80
N TRP A 166 24.26 -1.67 -13.12
CA TRP A 166 23.01 -2.15 -12.53
C TRP A 166 22.38 -3.31 -13.29
N ARG A 167 23.06 -3.86 -14.31
CA ARG A 167 22.74 -5.18 -14.89
C ARG A 167 23.20 -6.30 -13.95
N LEU A 168 22.66 -6.31 -12.73
CA LEU A 168 23.01 -7.27 -11.70
C LEU A 168 22.63 -8.69 -12.10
N SER A 169 21.51 -8.85 -12.82
CA SER A 169 21.09 -10.17 -13.35
C SER A 169 22.13 -10.83 -14.26
N ASP A 170 22.99 -10.03 -14.91
CA ASP A 170 24.01 -10.49 -15.85
C ASP A 170 25.39 -10.65 -15.19
N ARG A 171 25.52 -10.34 -13.89
CA ARG A 171 26.78 -10.32 -13.16
C ARG A 171 27.00 -11.59 -12.33
N THR A 172 28.26 -11.98 -12.19
CA THR A 172 28.71 -13.01 -11.24
C THR A 172 29.66 -12.41 -10.23
N VAL A 173 29.70 -12.95 -9.01
CA VAL A 173 30.70 -12.55 -8.00
C VAL A 173 32.10 -12.96 -8.48
N GLU A 174 32.99 -12.00 -8.68
CA GLU A 174 34.36 -12.25 -9.15
C GLU A 174 35.26 -12.79 -8.02
N PRO A 175 35.90 -13.97 -8.19
CA PRO A 175 36.87 -14.47 -7.22
C PRO A 175 38.25 -13.83 -7.41
N VAL A 176 39.07 -13.86 -6.35
CA VAL A 176 40.53 -13.74 -6.47
C VAL A 176 41.10 -15.12 -6.77
N VAL A 177 41.70 -15.30 -7.95
CA VAL A 177 42.34 -16.55 -8.35
C VAL A 177 43.84 -16.49 -8.05
N VAL A 178 44.31 -17.46 -7.28
CA VAL A 178 45.73 -17.66 -6.95
C VAL A 178 46.23 -18.86 -7.75
N HIS A 179 47.13 -18.61 -8.70
CA HIS A 179 47.78 -19.67 -9.46
C HIS A 179 48.91 -20.32 -8.64
N LEU A 180 48.96 -21.64 -8.68
CA LEU A 180 49.86 -22.49 -7.89
C LEU A 180 50.67 -23.39 -8.82
N PRO A 181 51.84 -23.91 -8.39
CA PRO A 181 52.44 -25.06 -9.03
C PRO A 181 51.45 -26.23 -9.04
N ARG A 182 51.34 -26.94 -10.17
CA ARG A 182 50.47 -28.11 -10.29
C ARG A 182 50.82 -29.15 -9.23
N THR A 183 49.89 -29.39 -8.31
CA THR A 183 50.11 -30.14 -7.08
C THR A 183 49.03 -31.21 -6.94
N THR A 184 49.42 -32.39 -6.46
CA THR A 184 48.47 -33.43 -6.01
C THR A 184 48.58 -33.55 -4.50
N ALA A 185 47.51 -33.21 -3.78
CA ALA A 185 47.48 -33.25 -2.32
C ALA A 185 46.05 -33.43 -1.81
N ARG A 186 45.89 -33.88 -0.55
CA ARG A 186 44.57 -34.02 0.09
C ARG A 186 44.15 -32.75 0.85
N TYR A 187 45.09 -32.05 1.46
CA TYR A 187 44.81 -30.87 2.28
C TYR A 187 45.33 -29.62 1.59
N VAL A 188 44.50 -28.58 1.59
CA VAL A 188 44.88 -27.22 1.19
C VAL A 188 44.72 -26.32 2.40
N ARG A 189 45.75 -25.53 2.69
CA ARG A 189 45.79 -24.63 3.85
C ARG A 189 45.98 -23.18 3.39
N LEU A 190 45.15 -22.30 3.93
CA LEU A 190 45.23 -20.85 3.76
C LEU A 190 45.62 -20.22 5.11
N ASP A 191 46.80 -19.61 5.19
CA ASP A 191 47.29 -18.89 6.36
C ASP A 191 47.25 -17.38 6.09
N VAL A 192 46.29 -16.67 6.70
CA VAL A 192 46.11 -15.23 6.52
C VAL A 192 46.84 -14.45 7.59
N THR A 193 47.73 -13.55 7.18
CA THR A 193 48.54 -12.69 8.08
C THR A 193 48.12 -11.23 8.03
N ARG A 194 47.39 -10.80 6.99
CA ARG A 194 46.78 -9.46 6.93
C ARG A 194 45.37 -9.51 6.35
N LEU A 195 44.42 -8.99 7.13
CA LEU A 195 43.01 -8.88 6.82
C LEU A 195 42.69 -7.73 5.86
N GLY A 196 41.50 -7.80 5.27
CA GLY A 196 40.93 -6.80 4.36
C GLY A 196 40.49 -5.50 5.03
N LEU A 197 39.61 -4.76 4.35
CA LEU A 197 38.98 -3.57 4.94
C LEU A 197 38.02 -3.98 6.06
N PRO A 198 37.89 -3.16 7.11
CA PRO A 198 36.98 -3.43 8.20
C PRO A 198 35.52 -3.16 7.83
N LEU A 199 34.62 -3.74 8.62
CA LEU A 199 33.19 -3.47 8.60
C LEU A 199 32.76 -2.63 9.82
N ALA A 200 31.66 -1.90 9.67
CA ALA A 200 31.01 -1.19 10.76
C ALA A 200 29.87 -2.06 11.35
N GLU A 201 30.22 -3.19 11.96
CA GLU A 201 29.25 -4.18 12.48
C GLU A 201 28.63 -3.78 13.83
N SER A 202 29.29 -2.89 14.58
CA SER A 202 28.85 -2.46 15.92
C SER A 202 29.20 -0.99 16.09
N PHE A 203 28.22 -0.10 16.19
CA PHE A 203 28.51 1.33 16.39
C PHE A 203 29.19 1.54 17.76
N PRO A 204 30.28 2.33 17.87
CA PRO A 204 30.96 3.12 16.83
C PRO A 204 32.17 2.43 16.16
N ASP A 205 32.51 1.20 16.54
CA ASP A 205 33.79 0.58 16.22
C ASP A 205 33.80 -0.19 14.89
N ARG A 206 34.89 -0.03 14.16
CA ARG A 206 35.18 -0.83 12.96
C ARG A 206 35.89 -2.12 13.36
N THR A 207 35.42 -3.25 12.84
CA THR A 207 35.98 -4.58 13.11
C THR A 207 36.60 -5.17 11.85
N TRP A 208 37.77 -5.79 12.00
CA TRP A 208 38.42 -6.55 10.95
C TRP A 208 38.08 -8.03 11.11
N ARG A 209 37.73 -8.69 10.00
CA ARG A 209 37.51 -10.14 9.94
C ARG A 209 38.07 -10.68 8.63
N LEU A 210 38.40 -11.96 8.61
CA LEU A 210 38.47 -12.73 7.37
C LEU A 210 37.05 -13.17 7.03
N GLN A 211 36.54 -12.76 5.87
CA GLN A 211 35.24 -13.17 5.37
C GLN A 211 35.35 -13.64 3.93
N LEU A 212 34.86 -14.86 3.68
CA LEU A 212 34.88 -15.50 2.37
C LEU A 212 33.51 -16.08 2.09
N ALA A 213 32.93 -15.78 0.93
CA ALA A 213 31.68 -16.40 0.51
C ALA A 213 31.90 -17.86 0.16
N GLU A 214 32.99 -18.16 -0.54
CA GLU A 214 33.36 -19.49 -1.00
C GLU A 214 34.88 -19.55 -1.22
N ILE A 215 35.46 -20.75 -1.06
CA ILE A 215 36.83 -21.10 -1.41
C ILE A 215 36.73 -22.30 -2.35
N ASP A 216 37.20 -22.10 -3.56
CA ASP A 216 37.22 -23.14 -4.59
C ASP A 216 38.66 -23.57 -4.91
N VAL A 217 38.84 -24.86 -5.18
CA VAL A 217 40.10 -25.47 -5.62
C VAL A 217 39.87 -26.00 -7.03
N ARG A 218 40.74 -25.63 -7.97
CA ARG A 218 40.53 -25.91 -9.40
C ARG A 218 41.73 -26.55 -10.07
N ASP A 219 41.44 -27.33 -11.10
CA ASP A 219 42.41 -27.88 -12.04
C ASP A 219 42.19 -27.22 -13.40
N SER A 220 42.95 -26.18 -13.69
CA SER A 220 42.89 -25.44 -14.96
C SER A 220 43.26 -26.32 -16.17
N GLY A 221 44.11 -27.34 -15.97
CA GLY A 221 44.51 -28.30 -17.00
C GLY A 221 43.39 -29.21 -17.48
N THR A 222 42.35 -29.42 -16.66
CA THR A 222 41.14 -30.20 -17.03
C THR A 222 39.86 -29.36 -17.02
N ALA A 223 39.97 -28.05 -16.75
CA ALA A 223 38.86 -27.14 -16.48
C ALA A 223 37.91 -27.61 -15.36
N THR A 224 38.41 -28.44 -14.43
CA THR A 224 37.61 -28.93 -13.30
C THR A 224 37.59 -27.88 -12.19
N SER A 225 36.40 -27.50 -11.72
CA SER A 225 36.17 -26.61 -10.58
C SER A 225 35.37 -27.32 -9.48
N GLY A 226 35.26 -26.68 -8.30
CA GLY A 226 34.52 -27.22 -7.16
C GLY A 226 35.23 -28.39 -6.49
N LEU A 227 36.56 -28.52 -6.59
CA LEU A 227 37.27 -29.66 -5.98
C LEU A 227 37.19 -29.65 -4.45
N ALA A 228 36.99 -28.48 -3.86
CA ALA A 228 36.74 -28.30 -2.44
C ALA A 228 35.28 -28.58 -2.03
N ARG A 229 34.34 -28.75 -2.97
CA ARG A 229 32.90 -28.83 -2.64
C ARG A 229 32.59 -29.94 -1.64
N GLY A 230 32.01 -29.56 -0.51
CA GLY A 230 31.67 -30.45 0.60
C GLY A 230 32.87 -30.99 1.38
N ALA A 231 34.05 -30.36 1.26
CA ALA A 231 35.23 -30.64 2.09
C ALA A 231 34.92 -30.38 3.57
N ALA A 232 35.65 -31.05 4.45
CA ALA A 232 35.66 -30.66 5.86
C ALA A 232 36.60 -29.46 6.02
N VAL A 233 36.15 -28.40 6.68
CA VAL A 233 36.93 -27.18 6.89
C VAL A 233 37.18 -27.00 8.38
N THR A 234 38.46 -26.94 8.76
CA THR A 234 38.89 -26.56 10.10
C THR A 234 39.43 -25.14 10.06
N ALA A 235 38.93 -24.27 10.94
CA ALA A 235 39.38 -22.89 11.08
C ALA A 235 40.04 -22.67 12.45
N SER A 236 41.13 -21.90 12.52
CA SER A 236 41.77 -21.55 13.80
C SER A 236 40.88 -20.70 14.71
N GLU A 237 39.96 -19.93 14.10
CA GLU A 237 38.94 -19.15 14.77
C GLU A 237 37.69 -19.03 13.87
N THR A 238 36.53 -18.79 14.45
CA THR A 238 35.26 -18.66 13.72
C THR A 238 34.28 -17.76 14.48
N ASN A 239 33.49 -16.99 13.75
CA ASN A 239 32.28 -16.34 14.26
C ASN A 239 31.06 -17.03 13.65
N THR A 240 30.58 -18.07 14.34
CA THR A 240 29.54 -18.94 13.79
C THR A 240 28.14 -18.36 13.96
N VAL A 241 27.48 -18.05 12.84
CA VAL A 241 26.04 -17.80 12.76
C VAL A 241 25.43 -18.94 11.95
N ARG A 242 24.86 -19.94 12.64
CA ARG A 242 24.39 -21.19 12.01
C ARG A 242 23.58 -20.92 10.73
N LYS A 243 23.87 -21.68 9.66
CA LYS A 243 23.22 -21.58 8.33
C LYS A 243 23.52 -20.30 7.52
N THR A 244 24.41 -19.43 7.99
CA THR A 244 24.85 -18.25 7.24
C THR A 244 26.37 -18.09 7.29
N TRP A 245 26.98 -18.13 8.46
CA TRP A 245 28.43 -17.97 8.61
C TRP A 245 29.03 -19.12 9.40
N GLU A 246 29.65 -20.09 8.73
CA GLU A 246 30.38 -21.19 9.35
C GLU A 246 31.40 -21.82 8.37
N PRO A 247 32.48 -22.46 8.86
CA PRO A 247 33.55 -22.96 7.99
C PRO A 247 33.08 -23.88 6.85
N ALA A 248 32.07 -24.70 7.08
CA ALA A 248 31.54 -25.62 6.07
C ALA A 248 30.86 -24.92 4.89
N LEU A 249 30.38 -23.68 5.07
CA LEU A 249 29.72 -22.91 4.00
C LEU A 249 30.73 -22.21 3.08
N ALA A 250 32.02 -22.16 3.45
CA ALA A 250 33.06 -21.65 2.54
C ALA A 250 33.49 -22.67 1.48
N VAL A 251 32.85 -23.85 1.41
CA VAL A 251 33.13 -24.89 0.42
C VAL A 251 31.82 -25.57 -0.04
N ASP A 252 30.69 -24.89 0.01
CA ASP A 252 29.39 -25.47 -0.36
C ASP A 252 29.14 -25.45 -1.89
N GLY A 253 30.00 -24.72 -2.61
CA GLY A 253 29.95 -24.52 -4.05
C GLY A 253 29.05 -23.34 -4.48
N LEU A 254 28.64 -22.46 -3.55
CA LEU A 254 27.73 -21.35 -3.81
C LEU A 254 28.41 -20.00 -3.48
N PRO A 255 28.74 -19.17 -4.47
CA PRO A 255 29.23 -17.79 -4.24
C PRO A 255 28.05 -16.85 -3.92
N ASN A 256 27.20 -17.23 -2.96
CA ASN A 256 25.87 -16.68 -2.75
C ASN A 256 25.83 -15.48 -1.78
N SER A 257 26.98 -14.89 -1.43
CA SER A 257 27.03 -13.76 -0.51
C SER A 257 26.24 -12.55 -0.99
N ALA A 258 26.05 -12.34 -2.30
CA ALA A 258 25.21 -11.28 -2.87
C ALA A 258 23.75 -11.70 -3.17
N LEU A 259 23.39 -12.96 -2.89
CA LEU A 259 22.11 -13.56 -3.29
C LEU A 259 21.16 -13.72 -2.10
N GLN A 260 20.01 -14.34 -2.35
CA GLN A 260 18.90 -14.48 -1.39
C GLN A 260 19.33 -15.03 -0.02
N THR A 261 20.37 -15.86 0.06
CA THR A 261 20.90 -16.44 1.31
C THR A 261 22.41 -16.19 1.43
N ALA A 262 22.80 -14.96 1.78
CA ALA A 262 24.21 -14.63 1.99
C ALA A 262 24.85 -15.60 3.00
N ALA A 263 25.81 -16.39 2.53
CA ALA A 263 26.50 -17.38 3.33
C ALA A 263 28.02 -17.39 3.06
N GLY A 264 28.76 -18.00 3.98
CA GLY A 264 30.19 -18.22 3.85
C GLY A 264 30.88 -18.49 5.19
N TYR A 265 32.17 -18.17 5.26
CA TYR A 265 32.97 -18.20 6.47
C TYR A 265 33.26 -16.80 6.99
N ALA A 266 33.24 -16.63 8.32
CA ALA A 266 33.66 -15.43 9.01
C ALA A 266 34.55 -15.78 10.21
N SER A 267 35.68 -15.09 10.37
CA SER A 267 36.56 -15.22 11.53
C SER A 267 36.08 -14.43 12.76
N ALA A 268 36.78 -14.55 13.89
CA ALA A 268 36.56 -13.66 15.03
C ALA A 268 36.89 -12.19 14.69
N ALA A 269 36.39 -11.24 15.49
CA ALA A 269 36.64 -9.82 15.26
C ALA A 269 38.04 -9.42 15.75
N HIS A 270 38.72 -8.60 14.96
CA HIS A 270 40.03 -8.02 15.27
C HIS A 270 39.95 -6.49 15.27
N THR A 271 40.83 -5.85 16.04
CA THR A 271 40.92 -4.37 16.17
C THR A 271 41.85 -3.72 15.14
N GLY A 272 42.53 -4.53 14.33
CA GLY A 272 43.40 -4.07 13.26
C GLY A 272 43.56 -5.13 12.17
N PRO A 273 44.12 -4.75 11.02
CA PRO A 273 44.26 -5.67 9.89
C PRO A 273 45.41 -6.66 10.04
N ASP A 274 46.36 -6.40 10.94
CA ASP A 274 47.55 -7.24 11.10
C ASP A 274 47.29 -8.38 12.09
N VAL A 275 47.40 -9.62 11.60
CA VAL A 275 47.21 -10.85 12.38
C VAL A 275 48.43 -11.77 12.23
N SER A 276 49.60 -11.22 11.90
CA SER A 276 50.81 -12.04 11.65
C SER A 276 51.29 -12.83 12.87
N ASP A 277 51.03 -12.33 14.08
CA ASP A 277 51.44 -12.98 15.34
C ASP A 277 50.62 -14.25 15.62
N ALA A 278 49.39 -14.31 15.10
CA ALA A 278 48.49 -15.46 15.19
C ALA A 278 47.66 -15.58 13.89
N PRO A 279 48.25 -16.12 12.80
CA PRO A 279 47.61 -16.16 11.49
C PRO A 279 46.29 -16.93 11.51
N ILE A 280 45.27 -16.39 10.82
CA ILE A 280 43.99 -17.08 10.68
C ILE A 280 44.18 -18.21 9.67
N THR A 281 44.00 -19.43 10.12
CA THR A 281 44.25 -20.64 9.33
C THR A 281 42.93 -21.30 8.93
N LEU A 282 42.74 -21.54 7.63
CA LEU A 282 41.70 -22.42 7.09
C LEU A 282 42.36 -23.66 6.47
N THR A 283 42.00 -24.84 6.95
CA THR A 283 42.45 -26.13 6.40
C THR A 283 41.27 -26.86 5.78
N LEU A 284 41.35 -27.09 4.47
CA LEU A 284 40.36 -27.80 3.68
C LEU A 284 40.82 -29.26 3.49
N ASP A 285 40.06 -30.21 4.04
CA ASP A 285 40.22 -31.64 3.74
C ASP A 285 39.38 -32.00 2.51
N LEU A 286 40.04 -32.15 1.36
CA LEU A 286 39.40 -32.52 0.10
C LEU A 286 38.87 -33.97 0.08
N LYS A 287 38.93 -34.69 1.21
CA LYS A 287 38.58 -36.10 1.47
C LYS A 287 39.51 -37.11 0.83
N THR A 288 39.97 -36.81 -0.39
CA THR A 288 40.96 -37.60 -1.14
C THR A 288 42.05 -36.68 -1.68
N ALA A 289 43.21 -37.24 -2.04
CA ALA A 289 44.19 -36.48 -2.80
C ALA A 289 43.60 -36.05 -4.15
N LYS A 290 43.73 -34.77 -4.50
CA LYS A 290 43.25 -34.19 -5.77
C LYS A 290 44.38 -33.42 -6.42
N THR A 291 44.38 -33.38 -7.75
CA THR A 291 45.30 -32.54 -8.52
C THR A 291 44.68 -31.19 -8.77
N PHE A 292 45.42 -30.11 -8.53
CA PHE A 292 44.96 -28.74 -8.70
C PHE A 292 46.15 -27.80 -8.99
N ASP A 293 45.86 -26.65 -9.56
CA ASP A 293 46.82 -25.57 -9.80
C ASP A 293 46.25 -24.18 -9.56
N GLU A 294 45.02 -24.09 -9.04
CA GLU A 294 44.43 -22.81 -8.64
C GLU A 294 43.64 -22.94 -7.32
N VAL A 295 43.67 -21.85 -6.55
CA VAL A 295 42.73 -21.61 -5.45
C VAL A 295 42.01 -20.29 -5.72
N ALA A 296 40.68 -20.31 -5.73
CA ALA A 296 39.85 -19.15 -5.95
C ALA A 296 39.12 -18.74 -4.67
N LEU A 297 39.34 -17.50 -4.23
CA LEU A 297 38.74 -16.93 -3.02
C LEU A 297 37.60 -15.99 -3.43
N TYR A 298 36.37 -16.36 -3.11
CA TYR A 298 35.20 -15.53 -3.39
C TYR A 298 34.97 -14.52 -2.26
N PRO A 299 34.89 -13.22 -2.57
CA PRO A 299 34.61 -12.20 -1.58
C PRO A 299 33.17 -12.27 -1.08
N ARG A 300 32.94 -11.65 0.08
CA ARG A 300 31.61 -11.21 0.49
C ARG A 300 31.10 -10.10 -0.43
N ALA A 301 29.85 -10.19 -0.90
CA ALA A 301 29.29 -9.32 -1.93
C ALA A 301 27.93 -8.66 -1.58
N ASP A 302 27.31 -9.01 -0.45
CA ASP A 302 26.11 -8.36 0.13
C ASP A 302 26.39 -7.01 0.80
N VAL A 303 27.64 -6.75 1.19
CA VAL A 303 28.00 -5.56 1.96
C VAL A 303 29.24 -4.89 1.37
N LEU A 304 29.22 -3.57 1.36
CA LEU A 304 30.35 -2.73 1.00
C LEU A 304 30.82 -1.90 2.19
N THR A 305 32.08 -1.50 2.17
CA THR A 305 32.54 -0.38 3.00
C THR A 305 31.84 0.91 2.58
N ASP A 306 31.87 1.94 3.43
CA ASP A 306 31.23 3.24 3.21
C ASP A 306 31.66 3.92 1.89
N ASP A 307 32.84 3.60 1.39
CA ASP A 307 33.37 4.07 0.11
C ASP A 307 33.20 3.07 -1.04
N GLY A 308 32.30 2.11 -0.88
CA GLY A 308 31.85 1.19 -1.91
C GLY A 308 32.85 0.08 -2.25
N ARG A 309 33.72 -0.35 -1.33
CA ARG A 309 34.73 -1.38 -1.57
C ARG A 309 34.40 -2.68 -0.85
N ILE A 310 34.97 -3.78 -1.35
CA ILE A 310 34.79 -5.11 -0.75
C ILE A 310 35.53 -5.20 0.61
N PRO A 311 34.81 -5.52 1.70
CA PRO A 311 35.40 -5.75 3.01
C PRO A 311 35.88 -7.20 3.20
N GLY A 312 36.66 -7.45 4.24
CA GLY A 312 36.93 -8.80 4.78
C GLY A 312 37.79 -9.77 3.94
N LEU A 313 38.01 -9.51 2.65
CA LEU A 313 38.88 -10.33 1.79
C LEU A 313 40.37 -10.18 2.19
N PRO A 314 41.16 -11.28 2.29
CA PRO A 314 42.53 -11.22 2.81
C PRO A 314 43.49 -10.46 1.88
N VAL A 315 44.48 -9.78 2.46
CA VAL A 315 45.48 -8.96 1.76
C VAL A 315 46.82 -9.68 1.65
N ASP A 316 47.29 -10.25 2.76
CA ASP A 316 48.55 -11.01 2.81
C ASP A 316 48.26 -12.40 3.37
N TYR A 317 48.64 -13.44 2.63
CA TYR A 317 48.36 -14.83 3.00
C TYR A 317 49.26 -15.84 2.28
N THR A 318 49.34 -17.05 2.82
CA THR A 318 50.07 -18.18 2.25
C THR A 318 49.11 -19.29 1.85
N VAL A 319 49.29 -19.88 0.67
CA VAL A 319 48.62 -21.13 0.29
C VAL A 319 49.63 -22.26 0.35
N SER A 320 49.29 -23.31 1.10
CA SER A 320 50.14 -24.50 1.27
C SER A 320 49.32 -25.78 1.08
N ALA A 321 49.99 -26.90 0.81
CA ALA A 321 49.32 -28.19 0.70
C ALA A 321 50.07 -29.31 1.43
N SER A 322 49.34 -30.33 1.87
CA SER A 322 49.90 -31.51 2.54
C SER A 322 49.08 -32.76 2.25
N ASP A 323 49.69 -33.93 2.47
CA ASP A 323 49.01 -35.23 2.41
C ASP A 323 48.37 -35.64 3.74
N GLY A 324 48.73 -34.97 4.84
CA GLY A 324 48.22 -35.22 6.19
C GLY A 324 47.74 -33.95 6.89
N ALA A 325 46.75 -34.10 7.78
CA ALA A 325 46.10 -32.98 8.48
C ALA A 325 47.05 -32.17 9.39
N GLU A 326 48.03 -32.83 10.00
CA GLU A 326 49.01 -32.22 10.93
C GLU A 326 50.47 -32.30 10.42
N GLY A 327 50.67 -32.73 9.16
CA GLY A 327 51.99 -32.87 8.56
C GLY A 327 52.60 -31.53 8.08
N PRO A 328 53.90 -31.49 7.76
CA PRO A 328 54.51 -30.28 7.21
C PRO A 328 53.84 -29.91 5.88
N ALA A 329 53.23 -28.72 5.82
CA ALA A 329 52.60 -28.22 4.61
C ALA A 329 53.67 -27.61 3.68
N THR A 330 53.67 -28.01 2.42
CA THR A 330 54.52 -27.42 1.38
C THR A 330 53.90 -26.11 0.95
N ARG A 331 54.63 -25.01 1.09
CA ARG A 331 54.20 -23.70 0.59
C ARG A 331 54.11 -23.73 -0.94
N LEU A 332 52.93 -23.44 -1.46
CA LEU A 332 52.68 -23.37 -2.90
C LEU A 332 52.72 -21.93 -3.41
N ALA A 333 52.21 -20.97 -2.62
CA ALA A 333 52.25 -19.55 -2.94
C ALA A 333 52.30 -18.68 -1.69
N GLN A 334 52.95 -17.51 -1.81
CA GLN A 334 52.86 -16.40 -0.87
C GLN A 334 52.28 -15.22 -1.61
N VAL A 335 51.14 -14.71 -1.13
CA VAL A 335 50.48 -13.52 -1.67
C VAL A 335 50.73 -12.36 -0.72
N THR A 336 51.06 -11.19 -1.27
CA THR A 336 51.27 -9.95 -0.54
C THR A 336 50.66 -8.80 -1.32
N GLY A 337 49.90 -7.94 -0.64
CA GLY A 337 49.23 -6.79 -1.25
C GLY A 337 48.15 -7.19 -2.24
N GLN A 338 47.41 -8.28 -1.97
CA GLN A 338 46.32 -8.74 -2.83
C GLN A 338 45.35 -7.59 -3.15
N ARG A 339 45.13 -7.36 -4.45
CA ARG A 339 44.16 -6.38 -4.90
C ARG A 339 42.75 -6.94 -4.75
N ARG A 340 41.84 -6.10 -4.28
CA ARG A 340 40.42 -6.46 -4.17
C ARG A 340 39.80 -6.56 -5.57
N PRO A 341 38.87 -7.51 -5.80
CA PRO A 341 38.08 -7.56 -7.03
C PRO A 341 37.06 -6.42 -7.05
N THR A 342 36.35 -6.29 -8.18
CA THR A 342 35.31 -5.28 -8.34
C THR A 342 34.09 -5.65 -7.48
N PRO A 343 33.50 -4.70 -6.73
CA PRO A 343 32.23 -4.90 -6.03
C PRO A 343 31.12 -5.43 -6.94
N TYR A 344 30.35 -6.40 -6.45
CA TYR A 344 29.15 -6.88 -7.14
C TYR A 344 28.07 -5.79 -7.19
N LEU A 345 27.72 -5.24 -6.02
CA LEU A 345 26.79 -4.11 -5.89
C LEU A 345 27.48 -2.80 -6.33
N PRO A 346 26.83 -1.97 -7.17
CA PRO A 346 27.30 -0.64 -7.51
C PRO A 346 27.40 0.26 -6.29
N ALA A 347 28.28 1.26 -6.34
CA ALA A 347 28.47 2.19 -5.21
C ALA A 347 27.27 3.14 -4.97
N GLY A 348 26.26 3.17 -5.83
CA GLY A 348 25.04 3.92 -5.62
C GLY A 348 24.00 3.69 -6.70
N LEU A 349 22.84 4.31 -6.56
CA LEU A 349 21.69 4.10 -7.43
C LEU A 349 21.80 4.89 -8.75
N PRO A 350 21.16 4.44 -9.84
CA PRO A 350 21.24 5.10 -11.14
C PRO A 350 20.64 6.51 -11.15
N LEU A 351 21.37 7.46 -11.76
CA LEU A 351 20.82 8.69 -12.31
C LEU A 351 20.89 8.60 -13.83
N LEU A 352 19.80 8.87 -14.53
CA LEU A 352 19.69 8.85 -15.98
C LEU A 352 19.18 10.19 -16.49
N THR A 353 19.71 10.65 -17.61
CA THR A 353 19.32 11.94 -18.20
C THR A 353 19.39 11.95 -19.71
N ASP A 354 18.50 12.73 -20.30
CA ASP A 354 18.59 13.14 -21.69
C ASP A 354 18.56 14.67 -21.82
N ASP A 355 19.47 15.21 -22.63
CA ASP A 355 19.53 16.63 -22.97
C ASP A 355 19.04 16.81 -24.41
N PHE A 356 18.02 17.65 -24.58
CA PHE A 356 17.42 17.88 -25.90
C PHE A 356 17.12 19.36 -26.12
N THR A 357 16.97 19.75 -27.38
CA THR A 357 16.68 21.13 -27.77
C THR A 357 15.33 21.23 -28.46
N LEU A 358 14.53 22.21 -28.03
CA LEU A 358 13.25 22.52 -28.66
C LEU A 358 13.38 23.79 -29.51
N PRO A 359 13.15 23.72 -30.84
CA PRO A 359 13.42 24.84 -31.75
C PRO A 359 12.36 25.95 -31.70
N LYS A 360 11.23 25.68 -31.03
CA LYS A 360 10.06 26.56 -30.95
C LYS A 360 9.43 26.46 -29.56
N ARG A 361 8.47 27.33 -29.29
CA ARG A 361 7.65 27.30 -28.09
C ARG A 361 6.81 26.02 -28.05
N VAL A 362 6.66 25.44 -26.85
CA VAL A 362 5.80 24.29 -26.58
C VAL A 362 4.33 24.72 -26.57
N ARG A 363 3.47 23.93 -27.22
CA ARG A 363 2.00 24.06 -27.18
C ARG A 363 1.41 23.12 -26.13
N SER A 364 1.90 21.88 -26.09
CA SER A 364 1.52 20.86 -25.10
C SER A 364 2.63 19.82 -25.03
N ALA A 365 2.82 19.21 -23.87
CA ALA A 365 3.73 18.08 -23.70
C ALA A 365 3.20 17.04 -22.70
N ARG A 366 3.49 15.76 -22.99
CA ARG A 366 3.15 14.61 -22.12
C ARG A 366 4.40 13.79 -21.87
N LEU A 367 4.69 13.48 -20.62
CA LEU A 367 5.65 12.45 -20.25
C LEU A 367 4.91 11.18 -19.85
N HIS A 368 5.12 10.10 -20.58
CA HIS A 368 4.75 8.74 -20.18
C HIS A 368 6.00 8.06 -19.61
N VAL A 369 5.95 7.58 -18.38
CA VAL A 369 7.14 7.07 -17.69
C VAL A 369 6.81 5.92 -16.73
N ALA A 370 7.68 4.92 -16.73
CA ALA A 370 7.74 3.88 -15.71
C ALA A 370 9.21 3.59 -15.40
N GLY A 371 9.57 3.62 -14.11
CA GLY A 371 10.88 3.18 -13.63
C GLY A 371 10.70 2.00 -12.69
N LEU A 372 11.03 0.82 -13.16
CA LEU A 372 10.86 -0.41 -12.40
C LEU A 372 11.78 -0.42 -11.18
N GLY A 373 11.19 -0.75 -10.03
CA GLY A 373 11.72 -0.40 -8.71
C GLY A 373 10.90 0.74 -8.15
N VAL A 374 11.51 1.91 -8.03
CA VAL A 374 10.81 3.20 -7.84
C VAL A 374 11.55 4.25 -8.68
N TYR A 375 10.88 5.29 -9.17
CA TYR A 375 11.56 6.43 -9.80
C TYR A 375 11.14 7.79 -9.26
N GLU A 376 12.01 8.76 -9.49
CA GLU A 376 11.70 10.18 -9.40
C GLU A 376 12.16 10.85 -10.69
N ALA A 377 11.26 11.59 -11.35
CA ALA A 377 11.54 12.29 -12.59
C ALA A 377 11.54 13.81 -12.39
N THR A 378 12.43 14.50 -13.09
CA THR A 378 12.50 15.96 -13.14
C THR A 378 12.61 16.46 -14.58
N VAL A 379 12.07 17.64 -14.86
CA VAL A 379 12.28 18.37 -16.11
C VAL A 379 12.92 19.70 -15.76
N ASN A 380 14.10 19.96 -16.30
CA ASN A 380 14.87 21.19 -16.05
C ASN A 380 15.13 21.48 -14.56
N GLY A 381 15.27 20.43 -13.73
CA GLY A 381 15.49 20.54 -12.28
C GLY A 381 14.22 20.65 -11.43
N GLU A 382 13.03 20.68 -12.05
CA GLU A 382 11.75 20.72 -11.35
C GLU A 382 11.11 19.31 -11.33
N PRO A 383 10.55 18.85 -10.20
CA PRO A 383 9.85 17.56 -10.11
C PRO A 383 8.71 17.42 -11.12
N VAL A 384 8.56 16.22 -11.68
CA VAL A 384 7.41 15.85 -12.52
C VAL A 384 6.27 15.37 -11.62
N GLY A 385 5.37 16.30 -11.29
CA GLY A 385 4.25 16.03 -10.38
C GLY A 385 4.68 15.87 -8.93
N ASP A 386 3.76 15.37 -8.11
CA ASP A 386 3.91 15.18 -6.65
C ASP A 386 3.63 13.74 -6.20
N ALA A 387 3.42 12.83 -7.15
CA ALA A 387 3.30 11.40 -6.90
C ALA A 387 4.65 10.82 -6.46
N VAL A 388 4.64 9.93 -5.47
CA VAL A 388 5.83 9.28 -4.91
C VAL A 388 5.67 7.77 -4.91
N LEU A 389 6.79 7.04 -4.77
CA LEU A 389 6.81 5.57 -4.78
C LEU A 389 6.20 4.96 -6.06
N GLU A 390 6.37 5.65 -7.19
CA GLU A 390 5.93 5.18 -8.51
C GLU A 390 6.97 4.26 -9.16
N PRO A 391 6.56 3.24 -9.93
CA PRO A 391 5.19 2.85 -10.24
C PRO A 391 4.51 2.07 -9.09
N ALA A 392 3.19 1.92 -9.17
CA ALA A 392 2.44 1.05 -8.28
C ALA A 392 3.00 -0.38 -8.26
N ASN A 393 2.96 -1.03 -7.09
CA ASN A 393 3.28 -2.45 -6.94
C ASN A 393 2.27 -3.30 -7.73
N THR A 394 2.76 -4.07 -8.69
CA THR A 394 2.02 -5.04 -9.52
C THR A 394 2.83 -6.32 -9.63
N ASP A 395 2.28 -7.40 -10.19
CA ASP A 395 3.14 -8.49 -10.62
C ASP A 395 3.98 -8.00 -11.81
N PHE A 396 5.21 -7.57 -11.53
CA PHE A 396 6.08 -6.94 -12.51
C PHE A 396 6.46 -7.87 -13.68
N ALA A 397 6.29 -9.19 -13.55
CA ALA A 397 6.50 -10.12 -14.65
C ALA A 397 5.31 -10.13 -15.63
N GLU A 398 4.12 -9.75 -15.16
CA GLU A 398 2.89 -9.69 -15.94
C GLU A 398 2.56 -8.27 -16.42
N ARG A 399 2.79 -7.27 -15.56
CA ARG A 399 2.37 -5.89 -15.78
C ARG A 399 3.25 -4.89 -15.05
N VAL A 400 3.56 -3.77 -15.70
CA VAL A 400 4.13 -2.58 -15.07
C VAL A 400 3.26 -1.38 -15.39
N GLN A 401 2.80 -0.69 -14.33
CA GLN A 401 2.03 0.53 -14.54
C GLN A 401 2.95 1.72 -14.90
N TYR A 402 2.57 2.51 -15.91
CA TYR A 402 3.21 3.77 -16.25
C TYR A 402 2.30 4.94 -15.87
N ALA A 403 2.91 6.08 -15.52
CA ALA A 403 2.18 7.32 -15.26
C ALA A 403 2.31 8.28 -16.44
N THR A 404 1.29 9.11 -16.64
CA THR A 404 1.29 10.18 -17.63
C THR A 404 1.20 11.53 -16.92
N TYR A 405 2.10 12.45 -17.27
CA TYR A 405 2.16 13.79 -16.70
C TYR A 405 2.07 14.87 -17.77
N ASP A 406 1.35 15.95 -17.47
CA ASP A 406 1.41 17.18 -18.26
C ASP A 406 2.63 18.00 -17.85
N VAL A 407 3.68 18.00 -18.69
CA VAL A 407 4.93 18.74 -18.46
C VAL A 407 5.04 19.97 -19.35
N THR A 408 3.92 20.45 -19.89
CA THR A 408 3.87 21.56 -20.87
C THR A 408 4.62 22.80 -20.37
N ASP A 409 4.36 23.19 -19.11
CA ASP A 409 4.87 24.43 -18.53
C ASP A 409 6.29 24.29 -17.94
N GLN A 410 6.82 23.06 -17.85
CA GLN A 410 8.18 22.78 -17.37
C GLN A 410 9.22 22.88 -18.50
N LEU A 411 8.77 22.83 -19.76
CA LEU A 411 9.63 22.90 -20.94
C LEU A 411 9.79 24.32 -21.49
N ARG A 412 10.92 24.56 -22.15
CA ARG A 412 11.25 25.85 -22.76
C ARG A 412 11.80 25.72 -24.16
N THR A 413 11.77 26.80 -24.93
CA THR A 413 12.53 26.89 -26.19
C THR A 413 14.03 26.88 -25.90
N GLY A 414 14.81 26.18 -26.72
CA GLY A 414 16.23 25.96 -26.49
C GLY A 414 16.48 24.68 -25.70
N ALA A 415 17.52 24.68 -24.87
CA ALA A 415 17.99 23.49 -24.16
C ALA A 415 17.07 23.10 -22.98
N ASN A 416 16.76 21.81 -22.93
CA ASN A 416 15.98 21.15 -21.88
C ASN A 416 16.70 19.87 -21.44
N THR A 417 16.39 19.43 -20.24
CA THR A 417 16.87 18.17 -19.67
C THR A 417 15.71 17.43 -19.05
N LEU A 418 15.60 16.13 -19.33
CA LEU A 418 14.80 15.18 -18.57
C LEU A 418 15.75 14.37 -17.68
N GLY A 419 15.52 14.39 -16.37
CA GLY A 419 16.29 13.62 -15.39
C GLY A 419 15.42 12.58 -14.69
N VAL A 420 15.99 11.40 -14.43
CA VAL A 420 15.33 10.33 -13.69
C VAL A 420 16.31 9.67 -12.73
N ALA A 421 15.95 9.62 -11.45
CA ALA A 421 16.63 8.79 -10.45
C ALA A 421 15.85 7.49 -10.26
N LEU A 422 16.55 6.36 -10.17
CA LEU A 422 15.94 5.04 -9.96
C LEU A 422 16.31 4.49 -8.58
N GLY A 423 15.34 3.87 -7.92
CA GLY A 423 15.51 3.10 -6.70
C GLY A 423 15.09 1.65 -6.85
N ASN A 424 15.47 0.83 -5.88
CA ASN A 424 15.26 -0.62 -5.89
C ASN A 424 13.78 -1.02 -5.82
N GLY A 425 12.99 -0.31 -5.01
CA GLY A 425 11.59 -0.65 -4.73
C GLY A 425 11.39 -2.09 -4.29
N MET A 426 10.18 -2.60 -4.52
CA MET A 426 9.86 -4.02 -4.29
C MET A 426 10.45 -4.95 -5.37
N SER A 427 10.80 -4.41 -6.54
CA SER A 427 11.33 -5.20 -7.66
C SER A 427 12.72 -5.79 -7.40
N ASN A 428 13.52 -5.16 -6.54
CA ASN A 428 14.89 -5.59 -6.24
C ASN A 428 15.23 -5.44 -4.74
N VAL A 429 14.80 -6.39 -3.92
CA VAL A 429 15.07 -6.42 -2.47
C VAL A 429 16.45 -7.04 -2.21
N VAL A 430 17.48 -6.19 -2.24
CA VAL A 430 18.89 -6.58 -2.08
C VAL A 430 19.15 -7.12 -0.67
N SER A 431 20.00 -8.14 -0.59
CA SER A 431 20.48 -8.67 0.70
C SER A 431 21.43 -7.69 1.38
N THR A 432 21.11 -7.30 2.60
CA THR A 432 22.01 -6.57 3.51
C THR A 432 22.19 -7.40 4.77
N ALA A 433 23.44 -7.62 5.18
CA ALA A 433 23.79 -8.46 6.32
C ALA A 433 23.17 -8.03 7.66
N ASP A 434 22.92 -6.73 7.78
CA ASP A 434 22.68 -6.01 9.02
C ASP A 434 21.37 -5.23 8.98
N ARG A 435 20.47 -5.51 8.02
CA ARG A 435 19.12 -4.94 8.00
C ARG A 435 18.05 -5.97 7.70
N TYR A 436 16.87 -5.68 8.21
CA TYR A 436 15.68 -6.47 8.03
C TYR A 436 15.19 -6.45 6.58
N ARG A 437 14.66 -7.60 6.16
CA ARG A 437 13.84 -7.74 4.95
C ARG A 437 12.86 -8.89 5.15
N LYS A 438 11.64 -8.75 4.62
CA LYS A 438 10.62 -9.81 4.65
C LYS A 438 10.81 -10.81 3.52
N LEU A 439 11.19 -10.31 2.34
CA LEU A 439 11.36 -11.08 1.11
C LEU A 439 12.80 -11.03 0.62
N TYR A 440 13.19 -12.06 -0.11
CA TYR A 440 14.47 -12.14 -0.80
C TYR A 440 14.21 -12.27 -2.30
N GLY A 441 14.66 -11.31 -3.10
CA GLY A 441 14.43 -11.43 -4.53
C GLY A 441 14.95 -10.27 -5.36
N ASN A 442 15.37 -10.63 -6.57
CA ASN A 442 15.54 -9.71 -7.68
C ASN A 442 14.53 -10.14 -8.75
N LEU A 443 13.37 -9.49 -8.79
CA LEU A 443 12.37 -9.66 -9.84
C LEU A 443 12.82 -8.92 -11.10
N SER A 444 13.41 -7.75 -10.92
CA SER A 444 14.08 -7.02 -11.99
C SER A 444 15.06 -6.00 -11.45
N ASP A 445 16.16 -5.82 -12.17
CA ASP A 445 17.08 -4.72 -11.94
C ASP A 445 16.40 -3.36 -12.18
N PRO A 446 16.76 -2.29 -11.42
CA PRO A 446 16.24 -0.95 -11.66
C PRO A 446 16.45 -0.51 -13.11
N LYS A 447 15.36 -0.16 -13.78
CA LYS A 447 15.35 0.20 -15.21
C LYS A 447 14.25 1.19 -15.53
N LEU A 448 14.48 2.01 -16.55
CA LEU A 448 13.60 3.09 -16.98
C LEU A 448 13.05 2.83 -18.38
N ILE A 449 11.75 3.05 -18.57
CA ILE A 449 11.18 3.36 -19.88
C ILE A 449 10.48 4.72 -19.80
N ALA A 450 10.80 5.60 -20.74
CA ALA A 450 10.25 6.96 -20.77
C ALA A 450 10.01 7.43 -22.20
N ARG A 451 8.90 8.14 -22.38
CA ARG A 451 8.54 8.78 -23.65
C ARG A 451 7.94 10.15 -23.38
N LEU A 452 8.64 11.19 -23.82
CA LEU A 452 8.19 12.57 -23.81
C LEU A 452 7.72 12.98 -25.21
N GLU A 453 6.45 13.35 -25.33
CA GLU A 453 5.85 13.87 -26.56
C GLU A 453 5.61 15.37 -26.44
N VAL A 454 6.25 16.16 -27.29
CA VAL A 454 6.16 17.62 -27.29
C VAL A 454 5.55 18.11 -28.59
N THR A 455 4.37 18.70 -28.49
CA THR A 455 3.76 19.41 -29.60
C THR A 455 4.20 20.88 -29.58
N LEU A 456 4.81 21.34 -30.67
CA LEU A 456 5.29 22.71 -30.81
C LEU A 456 4.19 23.66 -31.27
N ALA A 457 4.43 24.96 -31.14
CA ALA A 457 3.50 26.02 -31.56
C ALA A 457 3.14 25.98 -33.06
N ASP A 458 4.01 25.42 -33.91
CA ASP A 458 3.76 25.23 -35.34
C ASP A 458 3.03 23.91 -35.68
N GLY A 459 2.67 23.12 -34.67
CA GLY A 459 1.94 21.86 -34.80
C GLY A 459 2.82 20.64 -35.03
N ARG A 460 4.14 20.79 -35.22
CA ARG A 460 5.05 19.62 -35.29
C ARG A 460 5.17 18.94 -33.93
N VAL A 461 5.32 17.62 -33.94
CA VAL A 461 5.57 16.81 -32.75
C VAL A 461 7.04 16.42 -32.70
N ARG A 462 7.68 16.64 -31.55
CA ARG A 462 9.01 16.13 -31.20
C ARG A 462 8.83 15.07 -30.12
N THR A 463 9.36 13.89 -30.38
CA THR A 463 9.41 12.81 -29.40
C THR A 463 10.83 12.66 -28.87
N VAL A 464 10.95 12.42 -27.56
CA VAL A 464 12.16 12.04 -26.86
C VAL A 464 11.87 10.73 -26.13
N THR A 465 12.66 9.70 -26.37
CA THR A 465 12.44 8.34 -25.86
C THR A 465 13.67 7.86 -25.11
N SER A 466 13.49 7.01 -24.11
CA SER A 466 14.60 6.30 -23.47
C SER A 466 15.32 5.39 -24.47
N GLY A 467 16.66 5.47 -24.48
CA GLY A 467 17.54 4.77 -25.41
C GLY A 467 19.00 4.79 -24.94
N ASP A 468 19.90 4.15 -25.69
CA ASP A 468 21.34 4.09 -25.37
C ASP A 468 22.09 5.43 -25.57
N ASP A 469 21.42 6.43 -26.13
CA ASP A 469 21.87 7.81 -26.25
C ASP A 469 21.76 8.59 -24.93
N TRP A 470 20.96 8.12 -23.97
CA TRP A 470 20.87 8.69 -22.63
C TRP A 470 22.20 8.60 -21.88
N ARG A 471 22.44 9.59 -21.02
CA ARG A 471 23.59 9.65 -20.13
C ARG A 471 23.22 9.12 -18.76
N THR A 472 24.17 8.46 -18.10
CA THR A 472 23.96 7.92 -16.76
C THR A 472 25.23 7.95 -15.90
N THR A 473 25.00 8.02 -14.59
CA THR A 473 26.02 7.91 -13.54
C THR A 473 25.40 7.35 -12.26
N LEU A 474 26.20 7.14 -11.21
CA LEU A 474 25.71 6.71 -9.90
C LEU A 474 25.54 7.90 -8.96
N GLY A 475 24.36 8.01 -8.35
CA GLY A 475 23.95 9.14 -7.52
C GLY A 475 24.44 9.10 -6.06
N PRO A 476 23.95 10.06 -5.25
CA PRO A 476 24.27 10.17 -3.83
C PRO A 476 23.53 9.15 -2.94
N THR A 477 22.39 8.61 -3.38
CA THR A 477 21.77 7.46 -2.71
C THR A 477 22.62 6.22 -2.96
N THR A 478 23.24 5.68 -1.91
CA THR A 478 24.23 4.61 -2.01
C THR A 478 23.61 3.23 -1.86
N SER A 479 22.45 3.15 -1.21
CA SER A 479 21.68 1.92 -1.00
C SER A 479 20.21 2.26 -0.83
N SER A 480 19.31 1.41 -1.32
CA SER A 480 17.88 1.46 -1.03
C SER A 480 17.35 0.04 -0.87
N ASN A 481 16.59 -0.18 0.19
CA ASN A 481 15.88 -1.43 0.45
C ASN A 481 14.45 -1.12 0.90
N TRP A 482 13.45 -1.75 0.26
CA TRP A 482 12.03 -1.52 0.56
C TRP A 482 11.67 -1.74 2.04
N TYR A 483 12.39 -2.64 2.71
CA TYR A 483 12.23 -2.97 4.12
C TYR A 483 13.31 -2.32 5.00
N GLY A 484 14.57 -2.44 4.56
CA GLY A 484 15.74 -2.14 5.38
C GLY A 484 16.10 -0.66 5.50
N GLY A 485 15.54 0.22 4.66
CA GLY A 485 15.82 1.66 4.64
C GLY A 485 16.75 2.12 3.51
N GLU A 486 17.17 3.37 3.57
CA GLU A 486 17.95 4.06 2.53
C GLU A 486 19.23 4.70 3.10
N ASP A 487 20.30 4.65 2.31
CA ASP A 487 21.55 5.36 2.62
C ASP A 487 21.81 6.48 1.62
N TYR A 488 22.18 7.65 2.14
CA TYR A 488 22.47 8.82 1.35
C TYR A 488 23.77 9.50 1.79
N ASP A 489 24.65 9.77 0.83
CA ASP A 489 25.90 10.51 1.06
C ASP A 489 25.89 11.85 0.30
N ALA A 490 25.61 12.93 1.02
CA ALA A 490 25.52 14.28 0.46
C ALA A 490 26.87 14.80 -0.08
N ARG A 491 28.00 14.15 0.26
CA ARG A 491 29.31 14.47 -0.33
C ARG A 491 29.38 14.07 -1.81
N ARG A 492 28.47 13.21 -2.27
CA ARG A 492 28.38 12.68 -3.65
C ARG A 492 27.32 13.36 -4.51
N GLU A 493 26.63 14.35 -3.97
CA GLU A 493 25.63 15.10 -4.75
C GLU A 493 26.27 15.74 -5.97
N ILE A 494 25.57 15.66 -7.11
CA ILE A 494 26.01 16.21 -8.39
C ILE A 494 25.17 17.46 -8.67
N PRO A 495 25.72 18.68 -8.51
CA PRO A 495 24.94 19.90 -8.70
C PRO A 495 24.38 20.01 -10.11
N ARG A 496 23.08 20.32 -10.22
CA ARG A 496 22.40 20.58 -11.50
C ARG A 496 22.47 19.41 -12.48
N TRP A 497 22.58 18.17 -11.98
CA TRP A 497 22.67 16.97 -12.81
C TRP A 497 21.47 16.77 -13.73
N ASP A 498 20.33 17.34 -13.40
CA ASP A 498 19.04 17.26 -14.10
C ASP A 498 18.62 18.59 -14.74
N GLN A 499 19.57 19.50 -14.93
CA GLN A 499 19.36 20.78 -15.62
C GLN A 499 20.23 20.88 -16.87
N PRO A 500 19.83 21.69 -17.87
CA PRO A 500 20.62 21.88 -19.10
C PRO A 500 22.01 22.49 -18.91
N SER A 501 22.30 23.00 -17.71
CA SER A 501 23.61 23.59 -17.36
C SER A 501 24.53 22.63 -16.61
N GLY A 502 24.10 21.38 -16.38
CA GLY A 502 24.89 20.34 -15.71
C GLY A 502 26.07 19.85 -16.55
N ASP A 503 27.18 19.49 -15.90
CA ASP A 503 28.35 18.90 -16.59
C ASP A 503 28.22 17.37 -16.66
N ARG A 504 28.10 16.85 -17.88
CA ARG A 504 27.95 15.42 -18.18
C ARG A 504 29.15 14.80 -18.90
N ARG A 505 30.27 15.51 -19.06
CA ARG A 505 31.39 15.03 -19.89
C ARG A 505 31.99 13.68 -19.43
N GLY A 506 31.90 13.39 -18.14
CA GLY A 506 32.33 12.11 -17.55
C GLY A 506 31.25 11.04 -17.43
N TRP A 507 30.01 11.32 -17.86
CA TRP A 507 28.90 10.39 -17.71
C TRP A 507 28.93 9.33 -18.80
N ARG A 508 28.63 8.09 -18.39
CA ARG A 508 28.54 6.95 -19.30
C ARG A 508 27.25 7.03 -20.10
N HIS A 509 27.19 6.25 -21.16
CA HIS A 509 25.92 5.95 -21.83
C HIS A 509 25.12 4.94 -21.01
N ALA A 510 23.81 5.13 -20.97
CA ALA A 510 22.89 4.10 -20.52
C ALA A 510 22.93 2.91 -21.49
N VAL A 511 22.50 1.74 -21.02
CA VAL A 511 22.41 0.53 -21.86
C VAL A 511 20.96 0.08 -21.96
N ALA A 512 20.56 -0.28 -23.16
CA ALA A 512 19.28 -0.95 -23.39
C ALA A 512 19.27 -2.34 -22.74
N VAL A 513 18.14 -2.69 -22.13
CA VAL A 513 17.90 -3.98 -21.47
C VAL A 513 16.54 -4.52 -21.87
N ALA A 514 16.30 -5.82 -21.62
CA ALA A 514 14.98 -6.39 -21.81
C ALA A 514 13.98 -5.80 -20.79
N GLY A 515 12.73 -5.68 -21.23
CA GLY A 515 11.60 -5.43 -20.34
C GLY A 515 11.45 -6.56 -19.32
N PRO A 516 10.72 -6.34 -18.21
CA PRO A 516 10.48 -7.38 -17.24
C PRO A 516 9.53 -8.46 -17.78
N GLY A 517 9.51 -9.61 -17.12
CA GLY A 517 8.81 -10.80 -17.57
C GLY A 517 9.63 -11.70 -18.51
N PRO A 518 9.12 -12.90 -18.85
CA PRO A 518 9.75 -13.80 -19.81
C PRO A 518 9.91 -13.19 -21.21
N ALA A 519 10.95 -13.58 -21.96
CA ALA A 519 11.24 -13.00 -23.28
C ALA A 519 10.13 -13.24 -24.32
N ASP A 520 9.40 -14.34 -24.21
CA ASP A 520 8.26 -14.71 -25.07
C ASP A 520 6.94 -14.06 -24.64
N ARG A 521 6.88 -13.52 -23.42
CA ARG A 521 5.72 -12.86 -22.84
C ARG A 521 6.18 -11.71 -21.92
N PRO A 522 6.67 -10.60 -22.49
CA PRO A 522 7.10 -9.46 -21.69
C PRO A 522 5.90 -8.85 -20.96
N ALA A 523 6.16 -8.25 -19.80
CA ALA A 523 5.15 -7.59 -19.01
C ALA A 523 4.43 -6.51 -19.82
N GLN A 524 3.11 -6.40 -19.63
CA GLN A 524 2.31 -5.36 -20.26
C GLN A 524 2.59 -4.01 -19.58
N LEU A 525 2.89 -2.98 -20.38
CA LEU A 525 2.83 -1.60 -19.92
C LEU A 525 1.37 -1.15 -19.92
N SER A 526 0.84 -0.76 -18.76
CA SER A 526 -0.53 -0.23 -18.64
C SER A 526 -0.55 1.08 -17.87
N ALA A 527 -1.53 1.94 -18.12
CA ALA A 527 -1.68 3.20 -17.39
C ALA A 527 -1.88 2.96 -15.89
N ARG A 528 -1.51 3.95 -15.07
CA ARG A 528 -1.94 4.04 -13.67
C ARG A 528 -3.45 4.18 -13.61
N GLU A 529 -4.10 3.37 -12.78
CA GLU A 529 -5.57 3.27 -12.70
C GLU A 529 -6.13 3.72 -11.35
N THR A 530 -5.26 4.17 -10.45
CA THR A 530 -5.61 4.63 -9.11
C THR A 530 -5.11 6.05 -8.89
N GLU A 531 -5.60 6.70 -7.85
CA GLU A 531 -4.93 7.86 -7.29
C GLU A 531 -3.51 7.45 -6.84
N PRO A 532 -2.48 8.28 -7.08
CA PRO A 532 -1.11 7.97 -6.70
C PRO A 532 -0.89 8.09 -5.19
N VAL A 533 0.22 7.52 -4.70
CA VAL A 533 0.71 7.80 -3.35
C VAL A 533 1.30 9.21 -3.32
N ARG A 534 0.96 9.99 -2.29
CA ARG A 534 1.43 11.36 -2.08
C ARG A 534 1.79 11.61 -0.61
N VAL A 535 2.54 12.68 -0.37
CA VAL A 535 2.65 13.29 0.96
C VAL A 535 1.35 14.06 1.24
N VAL A 536 0.50 13.52 2.11
CA VAL A 536 -0.80 14.13 2.44
C VAL A 536 -0.75 15.04 3.68
N GLU A 537 0.23 14.83 4.55
CA GLU A 537 0.44 15.61 5.77
C GLU A 537 1.92 15.59 6.17
N THR A 538 2.39 16.63 6.87
CA THR A 538 3.72 16.64 7.48
C THR A 538 3.62 17.00 8.96
N LEU A 539 4.11 16.09 9.81
CA LEU A 539 4.10 16.22 11.27
C LEU A 539 5.46 16.71 11.77
N ASN A 540 5.47 17.59 12.77
CA ASN A 540 6.70 18.00 13.44
C ASN A 540 6.99 17.07 14.63
N GLY A 541 8.20 16.54 14.71
CA GLY A 541 8.63 15.74 15.86
C GLY A 541 9.08 16.61 17.03
N ARG A 542 8.85 16.10 18.25
CA ARG A 542 9.36 16.69 19.48
C ARG A 542 10.36 15.74 20.11
N GLU A 543 11.46 16.29 20.58
CA GLU A 543 12.44 15.49 21.32
C GLU A 543 11.81 14.93 22.59
N ALA A 544 12.03 13.64 22.82
CA ALA A 544 11.57 12.88 23.98
C ALA A 544 12.78 12.32 24.73
N ASP A 545 12.56 11.79 25.94
CA ASP A 545 13.62 11.20 26.73
C ASP A 545 14.22 9.98 26.01
N GLY A 546 15.53 10.03 25.74
CA GLY A 546 16.31 8.97 25.11
C GLY A 546 17.36 8.41 26.06
N ALA A 547 17.84 7.20 25.74
CA ALA A 547 19.00 6.64 26.43
C ALA A 547 20.32 7.34 26.04
N GLU A 548 21.40 7.06 26.78
CA GLU A 548 22.72 7.65 26.53
C GLU A 548 23.20 7.36 25.10
N GLY A 549 23.69 8.40 24.39
CA GLY A 549 24.16 8.29 23.01
C GLY A 549 23.05 8.29 21.93
N SER A 550 21.79 8.41 22.33
CA SER A 550 20.62 8.42 21.44
C SER A 550 19.77 9.68 21.62
N ARG A 551 19.30 10.26 20.50
CA ARG A 551 18.31 11.33 20.52
C ARG A 551 16.99 10.80 19.96
N VAL A 552 15.95 10.76 20.79
CA VAL A 552 14.65 10.21 20.41
C VAL A 552 13.66 11.33 20.15
N PHE A 553 12.85 11.20 19.11
CA PHE A 553 11.80 12.15 18.75
C PHE A 553 10.46 11.43 18.61
N ASP A 554 9.40 12.00 19.16
CA ASP A 554 8.01 11.55 19.03
C ASP A 554 7.26 12.47 18.05
N LEU A 555 6.66 11.90 17.01
CA LEU A 555 5.78 12.62 16.07
C LEU A 555 4.37 12.89 16.63
N GLY A 556 4.04 12.31 17.77
CA GLY A 556 2.74 12.39 18.44
C GLY A 556 1.74 11.33 17.98
N ARG A 557 1.95 10.71 16.81
CA ARG A 557 1.17 9.56 16.34
C ARG A 557 1.96 8.67 15.38
N ASN A 558 1.56 7.42 15.30
CA ASN A 558 2.07 6.44 14.36
C ASN A 558 1.57 6.75 12.95
N ILE A 559 2.48 6.71 11.98
CA ILE A 559 2.22 7.02 10.57
C ILE A 559 2.92 6.01 9.68
N ALA A 560 2.53 5.96 8.40
CA ALA A 560 3.33 5.36 7.36
C ALA A 560 3.92 6.48 6.48
N GLY A 561 5.21 6.44 6.19
CA GLY A 561 5.84 7.39 5.28
C GLY A 561 7.32 7.62 5.52
N TRP A 562 7.77 8.88 5.42
CA TRP A 562 9.19 9.21 5.45
C TRP A 562 9.60 9.97 6.72
N PRO A 563 10.69 9.54 7.38
CA PRO A 563 11.39 10.39 8.33
C PRO A 563 12.13 11.48 7.58
N GLU A 564 12.03 12.72 8.05
CA GLU A 564 12.88 13.82 7.60
C GLU A 564 13.72 14.31 8.76
N ILE A 565 15.01 14.50 8.53
CA ILE A 565 15.92 15.17 9.45
C ILE A 565 16.37 16.49 8.85
N THR A 566 16.45 17.52 9.70
CA THR A 566 17.15 18.77 9.38
C THR A 566 18.28 18.92 10.39
N VAL A 567 19.52 18.91 9.91
CA VAL A 567 20.72 18.81 10.76
C VAL A 567 21.79 19.82 10.38
N ARG A 568 22.51 20.30 11.40
CA ARG A 568 23.77 21.05 11.26
C ARG A 568 24.87 20.31 11.99
N ALA A 569 25.76 19.66 11.24
CA ALA A 569 26.88 18.89 11.76
C ALA A 569 28.12 19.03 10.83
N PRO A 570 29.33 18.67 11.30
CA PRO A 570 30.53 18.67 10.46
C PRO A 570 30.40 17.79 9.22
N LYS A 571 31.04 18.19 8.11
CA LYS A 571 31.07 17.40 6.87
C LYS A 571 31.51 15.96 7.12
N GLY A 572 30.79 15.00 6.55
CA GLY A 572 31.10 13.58 6.67
C GLY A 572 30.60 12.92 7.95
N THR A 573 29.89 13.65 8.82
CA THR A 573 29.14 13.06 9.92
C THR A 573 28.01 12.19 9.35
N ALA A 574 28.01 10.90 9.69
CA ALA A 574 26.97 9.95 9.39
C ALA A 574 25.96 9.86 10.53
N ILE A 575 24.69 10.07 10.22
CA ILE A 575 23.58 10.04 11.18
C ILE A 575 22.63 8.92 10.76
N ARG A 576 22.40 7.97 11.67
CA ARG A 576 21.44 6.89 11.46
C ARG A 576 20.11 7.25 12.08
N VAL A 577 19.03 6.97 11.36
CA VAL A 577 17.65 7.20 11.78
C VAL A 577 16.96 5.84 11.92
N TYR A 578 16.52 5.51 13.12
CA TYR A 578 15.82 4.26 13.45
C TYR A 578 14.34 4.56 13.67
N PRO A 579 13.48 4.34 12.66
CA PRO A 579 12.04 4.47 12.82
C PRO A 579 11.46 3.30 13.62
N ALA A 580 10.52 3.59 14.53
CA ALA A 580 9.78 2.58 15.27
C ALA A 580 8.38 3.03 15.68
N GLU A 581 7.47 2.07 15.79
CA GLU A 581 6.11 2.30 16.28
C GLU A 581 6.06 2.50 17.80
N SER A 582 7.02 1.91 18.52
CA SER A 582 7.13 1.94 19.99
C SER A 582 8.57 2.17 20.48
N LEU A 583 8.71 2.50 21.77
CA LEU A 583 9.98 2.62 22.47
C LEU A 583 10.15 1.51 23.50
N LYS A 584 11.41 1.14 23.77
CA LYS A 584 11.79 0.28 24.89
C LYS A 584 13.10 0.79 25.48
N ASP A 585 13.11 1.06 26.78
CA ASP A 585 14.29 1.53 27.52
C ASP A 585 14.96 2.77 26.91
N GLY A 586 14.16 3.72 26.39
CA GLY A 586 14.67 4.95 25.75
C GLY A 586 15.25 4.77 24.34
N HIS A 587 15.03 3.61 23.72
CA HIS A 587 15.44 3.29 22.34
C HIS A 587 14.25 2.92 21.45
N ALA A 588 14.43 3.07 20.13
CA ALA A 588 13.48 2.57 19.14
C ALA A 588 13.30 1.05 19.29
N PHE A 589 12.06 0.60 19.50
CA PHE A 589 11.76 -0.82 19.68
C PHE A 589 11.29 -1.45 18.38
N GLN A 590 12.25 -2.05 17.66
CA GLN A 590 12.02 -2.86 16.49
C GLN A 590 12.18 -4.33 16.91
N SER A 591 11.09 -5.07 17.13
CA SER A 591 11.19 -6.54 17.35
C SER A 591 11.02 -7.30 16.04
N ILE A 592 11.51 -8.54 15.96
CA ILE A 592 11.34 -9.43 14.80
C ILE A 592 9.85 -9.67 14.50
N SER A 593 9.00 -9.69 15.53
CA SER A 593 7.54 -9.86 15.42
C SER A 593 6.79 -8.54 15.15
N ASN A 594 7.34 -7.39 15.55
CA ASN A 594 6.67 -6.08 15.45
C ASN A 594 7.02 -5.33 14.16
N VAL A 595 8.31 -5.09 13.89
CA VAL A 595 8.79 -4.15 12.86
C VAL A 595 9.75 -4.81 11.87
N GLY A 596 10.35 -5.95 12.24
CA GLY A 596 11.43 -6.55 11.49
C GLY A 596 12.72 -5.77 11.72
N ALA A 597 13.67 -6.37 12.45
CA ALA A 597 14.78 -5.64 13.01
C ALA A 597 16.15 -6.19 12.56
N PRO A 598 17.18 -5.33 12.51
CA PRO A 598 17.09 -3.85 12.60
C PRO A 598 16.70 -3.22 11.25
N LEU A 599 15.98 -2.10 11.26
CA LEU A 599 15.74 -1.27 10.08
C LEU A 599 16.17 0.18 10.36
N TRP A 600 16.80 0.83 9.37
CA TRP A 600 17.32 2.18 9.55
C TRP A 600 17.72 2.83 8.24
N ASP A 601 17.64 4.15 8.27
CA ASP A 601 18.13 5.04 7.24
C ASP A 601 19.46 5.67 7.68
N SER A 602 20.29 6.12 6.73
CA SER A 602 21.55 6.82 7.04
C SER A 602 21.78 8.02 6.14
N TYR A 603 22.13 9.15 6.75
CA TYR A 603 22.48 10.38 6.06
C TYR A 603 23.89 10.83 6.43
N THR A 604 24.77 10.99 5.43
CA THR A 604 26.11 11.55 5.59
C THR A 604 26.14 12.99 5.07
N THR A 605 26.46 13.93 5.97
CA THR A 605 26.45 15.38 5.68
C THR A 605 27.48 15.83 4.65
N GLY A 606 27.10 16.79 3.79
CA GLY A 606 27.95 17.34 2.73
C GLY A 606 28.85 18.50 3.18
N GLY A 607 28.51 19.14 4.31
CA GLY A 607 29.23 20.29 4.88
C GLY A 607 28.66 21.65 4.47
N ARG A 608 27.36 21.73 4.17
CA ARG A 608 26.70 22.94 3.63
C ARG A 608 26.00 23.81 4.69
N GLY A 609 26.31 23.58 5.96
CA GLY A 609 25.63 24.25 7.07
C GLY A 609 24.45 23.42 7.56
N THR A 610 23.24 23.96 7.45
CA THR A 610 22.01 23.22 7.76
C THR A 610 21.58 22.45 6.52
N GLU A 611 21.41 21.14 6.65
CA GLU A 611 21.04 20.23 5.56
C GLU A 611 19.77 19.48 5.94
N THR A 612 18.86 19.28 4.97
CA THR A 612 17.59 18.57 5.16
C THR A 612 17.56 17.34 4.27
N TRP A 613 17.13 16.21 4.82
CA TRP A 613 17.10 14.94 4.11
C TRP A 613 15.96 14.04 4.58
N HIS A 614 15.36 13.31 3.64
CA HIS A 614 14.45 12.19 3.84
C HIS A 614 14.73 11.11 2.77
N PRO A 615 14.43 9.82 3.03
CA PRO A 615 14.52 8.78 2.01
C PRO A 615 13.53 9.03 0.87
N ARG A 616 13.76 8.41 -0.29
CA ARG A 616 12.95 8.61 -1.51
C ARG A 616 12.39 7.32 -2.09
N PHE A 617 13.05 6.18 -1.88
CA PHE A 617 12.77 4.94 -2.61
C PHE A 617 12.23 3.79 -1.73
N SER A 618 11.94 4.06 -0.47
CA SER A 618 11.29 3.17 0.50
C SER A 618 10.44 3.99 1.47
N TYR A 619 9.66 3.37 2.36
CA TYR A 619 8.88 4.06 3.40
C TYR A 619 8.85 3.22 4.68
N HIS A 620 8.45 3.81 5.81
CA HIS A 620 8.43 3.15 7.12
C HIS A 620 7.11 3.35 7.85
N GLY A 621 6.72 2.41 8.71
CA GLY A 621 5.70 2.59 9.74
C GLY A 621 6.34 3.01 11.06
N PHE A 622 6.02 4.21 11.58
CA PHE A 622 6.66 4.74 12.78
C PHE A 622 5.88 5.88 13.46
N ARG A 623 6.10 6.00 14.77
CA ARG A 623 5.77 7.17 15.60
C ARG A 623 7.03 7.86 16.10
N TYR A 624 8.04 7.05 16.43
CA TYR A 624 9.27 7.49 17.05
C TYR A 624 10.44 7.39 16.08
N LEU A 625 11.36 8.35 16.19
CA LEU A 625 12.64 8.36 15.47
C LEU A 625 13.77 8.42 16.49
N GLU A 626 14.58 7.37 16.56
CA GLU A 626 15.83 7.39 17.30
C GLU A 626 16.99 7.75 16.35
N LEU A 627 17.68 8.83 16.64
CA LEU A 627 18.85 9.29 15.91
C LEU A 627 20.12 8.92 16.66
N ARG A 628 21.04 8.25 15.96
CA ARG A 628 22.38 7.89 16.47
C ARG A 628 23.47 8.51 15.60
N GLY A 629 24.61 8.80 16.20
CA GLY A 629 25.75 9.45 15.53
C GLY A 629 25.64 10.97 15.43
N VAL A 630 24.69 11.60 16.13
CA VAL A 630 24.57 13.06 16.22
C VAL A 630 25.66 13.59 17.19
N PRO A 631 26.64 14.38 16.72
CA PRO A 631 27.73 14.86 17.57
C PRO A 631 27.24 15.84 18.64
N GLU A 632 28.01 15.95 19.74
CA GLU A 632 27.77 16.99 20.74
C GLU A 632 27.80 18.39 20.10
N GLY A 633 26.82 19.24 20.45
CA GLY A 633 26.68 20.59 19.88
C GLY A 633 26.04 20.65 18.48
N ALA A 634 25.75 19.52 17.84
CA ALA A 634 24.97 19.49 16.60
C ALA A 634 23.49 19.76 16.89
N THR A 635 22.84 20.54 16.01
CA THR A 635 21.39 20.78 16.09
C THR A 635 20.68 19.85 15.11
N VAL A 636 19.63 19.18 15.57
CA VAL A 636 18.75 18.38 14.71
C VAL A 636 17.29 18.60 15.09
N SER A 637 16.43 18.64 14.08
CA SER A 637 14.97 18.57 14.21
C SER A 637 14.45 17.53 13.22
N VAL A 638 13.30 16.93 13.53
CA VAL A 638 12.71 15.91 12.67
C VAL A 638 11.29 16.27 12.25
N ARG A 639 10.89 15.78 11.08
CA ARG A 639 9.50 15.75 10.62
C ARG A 639 9.13 14.35 10.15
N GLY A 640 7.84 14.04 10.10
CA GLY A 640 7.30 12.84 9.50
C GLY A 640 6.38 13.20 8.35
N HIS A 641 6.68 12.75 7.14
CA HIS A 641 5.81 12.90 5.99
C HIS A 641 4.85 11.70 5.94
N VAL A 642 3.55 11.98 6.09
CA VAL A 642 2.51 10.95 6.01
C VAL A 642 2.25 10.65 4.54
N LEU A 643 2.50 9.41 4.15
CA LEU A 643 2.26 8.90 2.81
C LEU A 643 0.99 8.05 2.80
N ARG A 644 0.19 8.20 1.74
CA ARG A 644 -0.89 7.29 1.36
C ARG A 644 -1.32 7.54 -0.07
N ALA A 645 -2.03 6.60 -0.68
CA ALA A 645 -2.81 6.86 -1.87
C ALA A 645 -3.78 8.03 -1.63
N ASP A 646 -3.85 8.97 -2.57
CA ASP A 646 -4.65 10.20 -2.44
C ASP A 646 -6.16 9.99 -2.73
N ASN A 647 -6.68 8.85 -2.27
CA ASN A 647 -8.12 8.60 -2.31
C ASN A 647 -8.84 9.68 -1.51
N ALA A 648 -9.93 10.19 -2.08
CA ALA A 648 -10.78 11.18 -1.42
C ALA A 648 -11.48 10.57 -0.20
N SER A 649 -11.69 11.38 0.85
CA SER A 649 -12.54 10.97 1.98
C SER A 649 -13.95 10.66 1.48
N ALA A 650 -14.48 9.48 1.80
CA ALA A 650 -15.84 9.09 1.48
C ALA A 650 -16.82 9.40 2.61
N GLY A 651 -16.36 9.43 3.85
CA GLY A 651 -17.21 9.66 5.00
C GLY A 651 -16.46 10.15 6.23
N ASP A 652 -17.24 10.68 7.16
CA ASP A 652 -16.80 11.23 8.43
C ASP A 652 -17.78 10.75 9.52
N PHE A 653 -17.27 10.58 10.74
CA PHE A 653 -18.06 10.15 11.89
C PHE A 653 -17.63 10.86 13.18
N THR A 654 -18.60 11.21 14.02
CA THR A 654 -18.37 11.67 15.38
C THR A 654 -19.54 11.32 16.29
N SER A 655 -19.27 11.09 17.58
CA SER A 655 -20.28 10.88 18.62
C SER A 655 -19.98 11.66 19.89
N SER A 656 -20.91 11.65 20.84
CA SER A 656 -20.69 12.17 22.19
C SER A 656 -19.78 11.27 23.05
N ASP A 657 -19.48 10.05 22.59
CA ASP A 657 -18.61 9.13 23.31
C ASP A 657 -17.16 9.26 22.79
N PRO A 658 -16.23 9.79 23.61
CA PRO A 658 -14.84 9.98 23.19
C PRO A 658 -14.11 8.66 22.89
N LEU A 659 -14.54 7.54 23.48
CA LEU A 659 -13.93 6.24 23.26
C LEU A 659 -14.26 5.72 21.85
N ILE A 660 -15.54 5.81 21.44
CA ILE A 660 -15.97 5.46 20.08
C ILE A 660 -15.24 6.34 19.04
N ASN A 661 -15.15 7.66 19.28
CA ASN A 661 -14.36 8.57 18.43
C ASN A 661 -12.88 8.17 18.35
N GLY A 662 -12.31 7.74 19.47
CA GLY A 662 -10.95 7.22 19.56
C GLY A 662 -10.76 5.97 18.72
N ILE A 663 -11.68 5.01 18.80
CA ILE A 663 -11.64 3.75 18.02
C ILE A 663 -11.74 4.04 16.52
N HIS A 664 -12.69 4.88 16.10
CA HIS A 664 -12.80 5.32 14.70
C HIS A 664 -11.48 5.92 14.21
N SER A 665 -10.87 6.78 15.03
CA SER A 665 -9.58 7.41 14.73
C SER A 665 -8.42 6.42 14.62
N LEU A 666 -8.38 5.36 15.44
CA LEU A 666 -7.38 4.29 15.33
C LEU A 666 -7.50 3.57 13.99
N ILE A 667 -8.72 3.16 13.64
CA ILE A 667 -9.00 2.36 12.45
C ILE A 667 -8.76 3.18 11.19
N ARG A 668 -9.27 4.41 11.13
CA ARG A 668 -9.08 5.30 9.98
C ARG A 668 -7.59 5.54 9.69
N ARG A 669 -6.77 5.80 10.70
CA ARG A 669 -5.32 5.98 10.52
C ARG A 669 -4.61 4.68 10.14
N SER A 670 -5.09 3.53 10.59
CA SER A 670 -4.54 2.24 10.13
C SER A 670 -4.86 1.97 8.66
N ILE A 671 -6.04 2.37 8.18
CA ILE A 671 -6.37 2.31 6.76
C ILE A 671 -5.44 3.23 5.96
N GLU A 672 -5.28 4.49 6.39
CA GLU A 672 -4.37 5.46 5.76
C GLU A 672 -2.95 4.92 5.63
N GLY A 673 -2.39 4.38 6.71
CA GLY A 673 -1.03 3.86 6.74
C GLY A 673 -0.79 2.70 5.78
N ASN A 674 -1.84 2.01 5.35
CA ASN A 674 -1.75 0.80 4.54
C ASN A 674 -2.21 0.97 3.08
N MET A 675 -2.57 2.18 2.63
CA MET A 675 -2.87 2.48 1.23
C MET A 675 -1.59 2.82 0.44
N MET A 676 -0.75 1.81 0.15
CA MET A 676 0.56 1.96 -0.49
C MET A 676 0.64 1.26 -1.85
N SER A 677 -0.19 1.69 -2.81
CA SER A 677 -0.46 1.08 -4.13
C SER A 677 -1.10 -0.32 -4.13
N VAL A 678 -1.01 -1.03 -3.02
CA VAL A 678 -1.82 -2.16 -2.58
C VAL A 678 -2.40 -1.84 -1.21
N LEU A 679 -3.31 -2.66 -0.67
CA LEU A 679 -3.71 -2.58 0.73
C LEU A 679 -2.80 -3.49 1.56
N THR A 680 -1.76 -2.91 2.17
CA THR A 680 -0.80 -3.69 2.96
C THR A 680 -1.40 -4.19 4.27
N ASP A 681 -0.91 -5.29 4.82
CA ASP A 681 -1.22 -5.68 6.20
C ASP A 681 -0.72 -4.61 7.18
N CYS A 682 0.58 -4.35 7.15
CA CYS A 682 1.21 -3.34 7.98
C CYS A 682 2.24 -2.53 7.18
N PRO A 683 2.46 -1.25 7.55
CA PRO A 683 3.43 -0.40 6.87
C PRO A 683 4.87 -0.55 7.39
N SER A 684 5.08 -1.31 8.47
CA SER A 684 6.38 -1.46 9.13
C SER A 684 7.17 -2.66 8.60
N ARG A 685 6.69 -3.89 8.86
CA ARG A 685 7.45 -5.13 8.60
C ARG A 685 7.18 -5.80 7.25
N GLU A 686 5.96 -6.25 6.96
CA GLU A 686 5.71 -7.17 5.83
C GLU A 686 5.39 -6.44 4.54
N LYS A 687 4.53 -5.40 4.65
CA LYS A 687 4.13 -4.55 3.53
C LYS A 687 3.56 -5.36 2.35
N LEU A 688 2.80 -6.42 2.64
CA LEU A 688 2.24 -7.34 1.64
C LEU A 688 0.75 -7.07 1.46
N GLY A 689 0.28 -7.20 0.22
CA GLY A 689 -1.14 -7.05 -0.12
C GLY A 689 -1.98 -8.26 0.27
N TRP A 690 -2.11 -8.54 1.57
CA TRP A 690 -2.97 -9.60 2.10
C TRP A 690 -4.46 -9.31 1.76
N LEU A 691 -5.15 -10.32 1.24
CA LEU A 691 -6.43 -10.15 0.53
C LEU A 691 -7.70 -10.22 1.38
N GLU A 692 -7.69 -10.96 2.48
CA GLU A 692 -8.81 -11.11 3.42
C GLU A 692 -9.38 -9.78 3.89
N GLN A 693 -8.49 -8.84 4.25
CA GLN A 693 -8.90 -7.55 4.82
C GLN A 693 -9.67 -6.72 3.79
N ASN A 694 -9.40 -6.88 2.49
CA ASN A 694 -10.08 -6.15 1.42
C ASN A 694 -11.58 -6.45 1.34
N GLN A 695 -12.01 -7.64 1.80
CA GLN A 695 -13.42 -8.05 1.84
C GLN A 695 -14.02 -8.05 3.26
N LEU A 696 -13.25 -8.45 4.27
CA LEU A 696 -13.71 -8.51 5.67
C LEU A 696 -14.02 -7.11 6.22
N VAL A 697 -13.17 -6.14 5.91
CA VAL A 697 -13.34 -4.74 6.37
C VAL A 697 -13.76 -3.79 5.25
N PHE A 698 -14.23 -4.31 4.11
CA PHE A 698 -14.70 -3.49 2.98
C PHE A 698 -15.63 -2.34 3.41
N PRO A 699 -16.63 -2.54 4.29
CA PRO A 699 -17.51 -1.44 4.67
C PRO A 699 -16.79 -0.32 5.43
N ALA A 700 -15.77 -0.65 6.24
CA ALA A 700 -14.92 0.35 6.90
C ALA A 700 -14.03 1.09 5.90
N LEU A 701 -13.43 0.37 4.95
CA LEU A 701 -12.64 0.96 3.86
C LEU A 701 -13.49 1.94 3.04
N ALA A 702 -14.64 1.49 2.55
CA ALA A 702 -15.55 2.30 1.75
C ALA A 702 -16.17 3.45 2.55
N GLY A 703 -16.48 3.25 3.83
CA GLY A 703 -17.02 4.29 4.71
C GLY A 703 -16.05 5.45 4.96
N ASN A 704 -14.74 5.19 4.97
CA ASN A 704 -13.72 6.22 5.19
C ASN A 704 -13.21 6.86 3.91
N TYR A 705 -12.99 6.08 2.84
CA TYR A 705 -12.32 6.52 1.61
C TYR A 705 -13.03 6.04 0.35
N ASP A 706 -12.92 6.79 -0.75
CA ASP A 706 -13.42 6.36 -2.06
C ASP A 706 -12.53 5.26 -2.62
N MET A 707 -12.96 4.01 -2.44
CA MET A 707 -12.15 2.82 -2.76
C MET A 707 -12.38 2.28 -4.16
N ARG A 708 -13.21 2.93 -4.98
CA ARG A 708 -13.74 2.33 -6.21
C ARG A 708 -12.65 2.00 -7.24
N ALA A 709 -11.81 2.97 -7.58
CA ALA A 709 -10.70 2.76 -8.51
C ALA A 709 -9.61 1.85 -7.90
N TYR A 710 -9.32 2.02 -6.61
CA TYR A 710 -8.26 1.30 -5.90
C TYR A 710 -8.52 -0.21 -5.81
N LEU A 711 -9.73 -0.60 -5.39
CA LEU A 711 -10.10 -2.01 -5.29
C LEU A 711 -10.31 -2.65 -6.67
N ARG A 712 -10.71 -1.90 -7.71
CA ARG A 712 -10.72 -2.40 -9.10
C ARG A 712 -9.33 -2.81 -9.57
N LYS A 713 -8.31 -1.99 -9.27
CA LYS A 713 -6.91 -2.32 -9.57
C LYS A 713 -6.48 -3.57 -8.80
N ILE A 714 -6.83 -3.69 -7.51
CA ILE A 714 -6.51 -4.89 -6.73
C ILE A 714 -7.18 -6.15 -7.30
N VAL A 715 -8.43 -6.07 -7.79
CA VAL A 715 -9.10 -7.19 -8.46
C VAL A 715 -8.35 -7.59 -9.75
N ARG A 716 -7.79 -6.63 -10.48
CA ARG A 716 -6.91 -6.94 -11.62
C ARG A 716 -5.62 -7.61 -11.18
N ASP A 717 -4.99 -7.15 -10.10
CA ASP A 717 -3.79 -7.79 -9.55
C ASP A 717 -4.08 -9.25 -9.14
N MET A 718 -5.28 -9.54 -8.61
CA MET A 718 -5.72 -10.92 -8.33
C MET A 718 -5.84 -11.75 -9.60
N ALA A 719 -6.34 -11.16 -10.69
CA ALA A 719 -6.43 -11.84 -11.98
C ALA A 719 -5.06 -12.08 -12.61
N ASP A 720 -4.16 -11.11 -12.55
CA ASP A 720 -2.77 -11.24 -13.02
C ASP A 720 -2.01 -12.32 -12.21
N ALA A 721 -2.28 -12.44 -10.90
CA ALA A 721 -1.67 -13.45 -10.03
C ALA A 721 -2.37 -14.82 -10.06
N GLN A 722 -3.52 -14.96 -10.74
CA GLN A 722 -4.25 -16.23 -10.73
C GLN A 722 -3.48 -17.30 -11.50
N THR A 723 -3.22 -18.43 -10.84
CA THR A 723 -2.50 -19.54 -11.44
C THR A 723 -3.34 -20.27 -12.49
N THR A 724 -2.69 -21.08 -13.33
CA THR A 724 -3.38 -21.86 -14.37
C THR A 724 -4.39 -22.86 -13.83
N ASP A 725 -4.21 -23.36 -12.60
CA ASP A 725 -5.16 -24.24 -11.90
C ASP A 725 -6.26 -23.48 -11.14
N GLY A 726 -6.25 -22.14 -11.17
CA GLY A 726 -7.30 -21.28 -10.66
C GLY A 726 -7.06 -20.70 -9.27
N LEU A 727 -5.96 -21.04 -8.59
CA LEU A 727 -5.60 -20.45 -7.29
C LEU A 727 -5.39 -18.94 -7.44
N VAL A 728 -5.99 -18.18 -6.53
CA VAL A 728 -5.59 -16.80 -6.24
C VAL A 728 -4.78 -16.84 -4.93
N PRO A 729 -3.50 -16.46 -4.94
CA PRO A 729 -2.67 -16.45 -3.73
C PRO A 729 -3.21 -15.51 -2.64
N SER A 730 -2.91 -15.81 -1.37
CA SER A 730 -3.37 -14.99 -0.24
C SER A 730 -2.82 -13.56 -0.22
N THR A 731 -1.71 -13.31 -0.92
CA THR A 731 -1.13 -11.98 -1.10
C THR A 731 -1.02 -11.66 -2.59
N VAL A 732 -1.45 -10.46 -2.99
CA VAL A 732 -1.25 -9.97 -4.36
C VAL A 732 -0.60 -8.58 -4.35
N PRO A 733 0.42 -8.33 -5.19
CA PRO A 733 1.14 -9.31 -6.03
C PRO A 733 1.84 -10.43 -5.24
N GLU A 734 1.95 -11.62 -5.81
CA GLU A 734 2.65 -12.75 -5.19
C GLU A 734 4.16 -12.66 -5.44
N TYR A 735 4.86 -11.78 -4.72
CA TYR A 735 6.31 -11.66 -4.84
C TYR A 735 7.09 -12.83 -4.23
N THR A 736 6.46 -13.64 -3.39
CA THR A 736 7.07 -14.82 -2.78
C THR A 736 6.00 -15.88 -2.54
N ASN A 737 6.32 -17.10 -2.95
CA ASN A 737 5.46 -18.27 -2.76
C ASN A 737 5.49 -18.70 -1.29
N LEU A 738 4.45 -18.32 -0.55
CA LEU A 738 4.31 -18.69 0.87
C LEU A 738 3.95 -20.19 1.00
N PRO A 739 4.40 -20.88 2.06
CA PRO A 739 4.11 -22.30 2.21
C PRO A 739 2.69 -22.55 2.74
N GLY A 740 2.01 -23.55 2.18
CA GLY A 740 0.77 -24.12 2.72
C GLY A 740 -0.39 -23.10 2.82
N ALA A 741 -1.07 -23.10 3.97
CA ALA A 741 -2.26 -22.27 4.19
C ALA A 741 -1.99 -20.76 4.09
N TYR A 742 -0.76 -20.31 4.33
CA TYR A 742 -0.39 -18.90 4.15
C TYR A 742 -0.47 -18.42 2.70
N ARG A 743 -0.45 -19.34 1.72
CA ARG A 743 -0.62 -19.02 0.30
C ARG A 743 -2.03 -19.28 -0.21
N ASN A 744 -2.72 -20.23 0.39
CA ASN A 744 -4.00 -20.73 -0.10
C ASN A 744 -4.99 -20.87 1.07
N ASP A 745 -5.65 -19.78 1.42
CA ASP A 745 -6.82 -19.83 2.31
C ASP A 745 -8.04 -19.28 1.56
N SER A 746 -9.20 -19.92 1.76
CA SER A 746 -10.45 -19.55 1.10
C SER A 746 -10.95 -18.15 1.48
N ASN A 747 -10.61 -17.66 2.67
CA ASN A 747 -11.00 -16.31 3.13
C ASN A 747 -10.12 -15.20 2.55
N TRP A 748 -8.90 -15.53 2.13
CA TRP A 748 -7.99 -14.61 1.46
C TRP A 748 -8.25 -14.58 -0.04
N GLY A 749 -8.05 -15.70 -0.74
CA GLY A 749 -8.27 -15.78 -2.19
C GLY A 749 -9.73 -15.53 -2.59
N GLY A 750 -10.68 -15.82 -1.70
CA GLY A 750 -12.11 -15.53 -1.88
C GLY A 750 -12.43 -14.05 -2.09
N ALA A 751 -11.52 -13.15 -1.74
CA ALA A 751 -11.61 -11.73 -2.07
C ALA A 751 -11.82 -11.48 -3.58
N PHE A 752 -11.33 -12.37 -4.46
CA PHE A 752 -11.53 -12.24 -5.91
C PHE A 752 -12.99 -12.36 -6.35
N VAL A 753 -13.86 -12.95 -5.52
CA VAL A 753 -15.32 -13.00 -5.73
C VAL A 753 -16.03 -11.94 -4.89
N LEU A 754 -15.61 -11.78 -3.63
CA LEU A 754 -16.30 -10.95 -2.65
C LEU A 754 -16.10 -9.45 -2.88
N VAL A 755 -14.89 -9.00 -3.22
CA VAL A 755 -14.61 -7.57 -3.45
C VAL A 755 -15.39 -7.04 -4.67
N PRO A 756 -15.43 -7.72 -5.83
CA PRO A 756 -16.25 -7.27 -6.96
C PRO A 756 -17.75 -7.20 -6.64
N TRP A 757 -18.27 -8.13 -5.85
CA TRP A 757 -19.67 -8.07 -5.39
C TRP A 757 -19.92 -6.87 -4.47
N GLN A 758 -19.01 -6.60 -3.54
CA GLN A 758 -19.11 -5.45 -2.64
C GLN A 758 -18.95 -4.11 -3.40
N LEU A 759 -18.09 -4.05 -4.42
CA LEU A 759 -18.00 -2.91 -5.34
C LEU A 759 -19.32 -2.69 -6.09
N TYR A 760 -19.97 -3.75 -6.56
CA TYR A 760 -21.29 -3.64 -7.16
C TYR A 760 -22.32 -3.08 -6.17
N LEU A 761 -22.41 -3.62 -4.96
CA LEU A 761 -23.37 -3.16 -3.95
C LEU A 761 -23.13 -1.71 -3.51
N ALA A 762 -21.88 -1.32 -3.26
CA ALA A 762 -21.53 0.01 -2.75
C ALA A 762 -21.56 1.09 -3.84
N TYR A 763 -21.24 0.72 -5.08
CA TYR A 763 -20.94 1.69 -6.14
C TYR A 763 -21.69 1.48 -7.46
N GLY A 764 -22.39 0.37 -7.64
CA GLY A 764 -23.02 -0.01 -8.91
C GLY A 764 -22.03 -0.54 -9.96
N ASP A 765 -20.84 -0.98 -9.53
CA ASP A 765 -19.77 -1.48 -10.39
C ASP A 765 -20.10 -2.87 -11.00
N ARG A 766 -20.88 -2.86 -12.06
CA ARG A 766 -21.24 -4.07 -12.81
C ARG A 766 -20.12 -4.53 -13.75
N GLN A 767 -19.31 -3.60 -14.29
CA GLN A 767 -18.28 -3.92 -15.27
C GLN A 767 -17.20 -4.83 -14.71
N THR A 768 -16.77 -4.62 -13.45
CA THR A 768 -15.79 -5.49 -12.80
C THR A 768 -16.31 -6.92 -12.65
N LEU A 769 -17.59 -7.09 -12.32
CA LEU A 769 -18.23 -8.41 -12.28
C LEU A 769 -18.21 -9.09 -13.65
N GLU A 770 -18.64 -8.38 -14.69
CA GLU A 770 -18.71 -8.92 -16.06
C GLU A 770 -17.33 -9.31 -16.59
N THR A 771 -16.32 -8.49 -16.31
CA THR A 771 -14.94 -8.68 -16.78
C THR A 771 -14.31 -9.94 -16.19
N TYR A 772 -14.45 -10.15 -14.87
CA TYR A 772 -13.73 -11.21 -14.14
C TYR A 772 -14.59 -12.41 -13.78
N TYR A 773 -15.87 -12.46 -14.17
CA TYR A 773 -16.75 -13.60 -13.90
C TYR A 773 -16.16 -14.95 -14.34
N PRO A 774 -15.49 -15.09 -15.51
CA PRO A 774 -14.83 -16.35 -15.88
C PRO A 774 -13.72 -16.76 -14.91
N ASP A 775 -12.90 -15.81 -14.46
CA ASP A 775 -11.76 -16.04 -13.56
C ASP A 775 -12.23 -16.38 -12.13
N MET A 776 -13.30 -15.73 -11.66
CA MET A 776 -13.99 -16.06 -10.41
C MET A 776 -14.47 -17.52 -10.38
N ARG A 777 -15.03 -18.00 -11.49
CA ARG A 777 -15.46 -19.41 -11.63
C ARG A 777 -14.29 -20.38 -11.57
N ARG A 778 -13.12 -20.01 -12.13
CA ARG A 778 -11.90 -20.83 -12.00
C ARG A 778 -11.43 -20.93 -10.55
N TYR A 779 -11.52 -19.83 -9.79
CA TYR A 779 -11.17 -19.85 -8.37
C TYR A 779 -12.13 -20.73 -7.55
N ALA A 780 -13.45 -20.65 -7.81
CA ALA A 780 -14.42 -21.53 -7.18
C ALA A 780 -14.13 -23.01 -7.49
N ALA A 781 -13.84 -23.34 -8.75
CA ALA A 781 -13.45 -24.69 -9.17
C ALA A 781 -12.15 -25.18 -8.51
N PHE A 782 -11.18 -24.28 -8.28
CA PHE A 782 -9.97 -24.60 -7.53
C PHE A 782 -10.28 -24.99 -6.07
N LEU A 783 -11.12 -24.21 -5.37
CA LEU A 783 -11.53 -24.52 -4.00
C LEU A 783 -12.33 -25.82 -3.91
N GLU A 784 -13.17 -26.12 -4.90
CA GLU A 784 -13.98 -27.35 -4.95
C GLU A 784 -13.13 -28.62 -4.87
N ASN A 785 -11.90 -28.59 -5.41
CA ASN A 785 -10.97 -29.72 -5.31
C ASN A 785 -10.47 -29.98 -3.88
N GLN A 786 -10.70 -29.07 -2.95
CA GLN A 786 -10.31 -29.15 -1.54
C GLN A 786 -11.50 -29.42 -0.61
N VAL A 787 -12.73 -29.45 -1.15
CA VAL A 787 -13.97 -29.67 -0.39
C VAL A 787 -14.29 -31.17 -0.39
N ALA A 788 -14.49 -31.74 0.80
CA ALA A 788 -14.97 -33.11 0.98
C ALA A 788 -16.30 -33.10 1.73
N ASP A 789 -17.34 -33.69 1.14
CA ASP A 789 -18.69 -33.80 1.72
C ASP A 789 -19.25 -32.45 2.22
N GLY A 790 -19.02 -31.38 1.45
CA GLY A 790 -19.47 -30.02 1.77
C GLY A 790 -18.57 -29.25 2.74
N ILE A 791 -17.49 -29.85 3.26
CA ILE A 791 -16.58 -29.25 4.23
C ILE A 791 -15.20 -28.98 3.61
N LEU A 792 -14.70 -27.76 3.79
CA LEU A 792 -13.32 -27.37 3.52
C LEU A 792 -12.55 -27.32 4.86
N ASP A 793 -11.82 -28.39 5.19
CA ASP A 793 -11.00 -28.51 6.40
C ASP A 793 -9.52 -28.15 6.13
N TYR A 794 -9.31 -26.93 5.68
CA TYR A 794 -8.01 -26.35 5.32
C TYR A 794 -8.02 -24.84 5.59
N GLY A 795 -6.85 -24.22 5.73
CA GLY A 795 -6.70 -22.80 6.00
C GLY A 795 -6.06 -22.45 7.35
N LEU A 796 -5.91 -21.15 7.60
CA LEU A 796 -5.29 -20.52 8.77
C LEU A 796 -6.22 -20.49 10.00
N GLY A 797 -7.52 -20.72 9.81
CA GLY A 797 -8.52 -20.63 10.89
C GLY A 797 -8.99 -19.19 11.11
N ASP A 798 -9.53 -18.91 12.28
CA ASP A 798 -9.95 -17.55 12.67
C ASP A 798 -8.73 -16.76 13.16
N TRP A 799 -8.00 -16.15 12.23
CA TRP A 799 -6.68 -15.57 12.50
C TRP A 799 -6.71 -14.56 13.64
N PHE A 800 -5.68 -14.62 14.49
CA PHE A 800 -5.54 -13.87 15.74
C PHE A 800 -6.64 -14.12 16.81
N THR A 801 -7.41 -15.20 16.70
CA THR A 801 -8.34 -15.58 17.77
C THR A 801 -7.61 -15.95 19.07
N PRO A 802 -8.07 -15.47 20.25
CA PRO A 802 -7.62 -15.98 21.53
C PRO A 802 -8.11 -17.41 21.83
N ASP A 803 -9.19 -17.86 21.16
CA ASP A 803 -9.78 -19.19 21.35
C ASP A 803 -8.95 -20.29 20.67
N ARG A 804 -8.23 -21.07 21.48
CA ARG A 804 -7.40 -22.20 21.00
C ARG A 804 -8.20 -23.45 20.61
N THR A 805 -9.51 -23.44 20.83
CA THR A 805 -10.41 -24.55 20.50
C THR A 805 -11.20 -24.34 19.20
N PHE A 806 -11.06 -23.16 18.57
CA PHE A 806 -11.75 -22.82 17.34
C PHE A 806 -11.53 -23.88 16.23
N PRO A 807 -12.60 -24.49 15.67
CA PRO A 807 -12.43 -25.50 14.63
C PRO A 807 -12.04 -24.89 13.28
N ARG A 808 -10.80 -25.15 12.83
CA ARG A 808 -10.28 -24.75 11.50
C ARG A 808 -11.29 -24.91 10.36
N ALA A 809 -11.96 -26.06 10.28
CA ALA A 809 -12.90 -26.38 9.22
C ALA A 809 -14.09 -25.42 9.14
N VAL A 810 -14.48 -24.79 10.26
CA VAL A 810 -15.56 -23.80 10.27
C VAL A 810 -15.13 -22.56 9.49
N ALA A 811 -13.94 -22.01 9.75
CA ALA A 811 -13.42 -20.86 8.99
C ALA A 811 -13.17 -21.19 7.51
N GLY A 812 -12.55 -22.34 7.22
CA GLY A 812 -12.27 -22.77 5.84
C GLY A 812 -13.55 -22.96 5.02
N THR A 813 -14.56 -23.62 5.60
CA THR A 813 -15.85 -23.85 4.95
C THR A 813 -16.69 -22.58 4.85
N TYR A 814 -16.62 -21.69 5.85
CA TYR A 814 -17.28 -20.39 5.78
C TYR A 814 -16.74 -19.53 4.63
N GLY A 815 -15.41 -19.50 4.43
CA GLY A 815 -14.79 -18.84 3.28
C GLY A 815 -15.29 -19.39 1.94
N TYR A 816 -15.32 -20.72 1.80
CA TYR A 816 -15.87 -21.38 0.60
C TYR A 816 -17.36 -21.07 0.39
N TRP A 817 -18.18 -21.17 1.45
CA TRP A 817 -19.61 -20.86 1.40
C TRP A 817 -19.85 -19.43 0.90
N ARG A 818 -19.13 -18.44 1.43
CA ARG A 818 -19.24 -17.04 0.97
C ARG A 818 -18.91 -16.89 -0.51
N VAL A 819 -17.88 -17.59 -0.99
CA VAL A 819 -17.48 -17.59 -2.40
C VAL A 819 -18.60 -18.15 -3.28
N VAL A 820 -19.10 -19.35 -3.00
CA VAL A 820 -20.13 -19.97 -3.85
C VAL A 820 -21.49 -19.27 -3.72
N ASP A 821 -21.92 -18.85 -2.53
CA ASP A 821 -23.17 -18.11 -2.36
C ASP A 821 -23.15 -16.79 -3.16
N THR A 822 -22.06 -16.02 -3.03
CA THR A 822 -21.89 -14.77 -3.75
C THR A 822 -21.81 -14.99 -5.26
N LEU A 823 -21.09 -16.03 -5.70
CA LEU A 823 -20.98 -16.36 -7.12
C LEU A 823 -22.33 -16.79 -7.70
N GLY A 824 -23.20 -17.42 -6.91
CA GLY A 824 -24.58 -17.70 -7.29
C GLY A 824 -25.42 -16.43 -7.50
N ARG A 825 -25.23 -15.40 -6.66
CA ARG A 825 -25.87 -14.07 -6.83
C ARG A 825 -25.33 -13.35 -8.06
N ILE A 826 -24.02 -13.37 -8.29
CA ILE A 826 -23.39 -12.80 -9.48
C ILE A 826 -23.91 -13.51 -10.74
N ALA A 827 -23.92 -14.84 -10.77
CA ALA A 827 -24.43 -15.63 -11.88
C ALA A 827 -25.89 -15.26 -12.21
N SER A 828 -26.73 -15.08 -11.18
CA SER A 828 -28.11 -14.62 -11.34
C SER A 828 -28.19 -13.21 -11.95
N LEU A 829 -27.36 -12.28 -11.48
CA LEU A 829 -27.30 -10.90 -11.99
C LEU A 829 -26.83 -10.82 -13.46
N LEU A 830 -25.93 -11.74 -13.86
CA LEU A 830 -25.38 -11.83 -15.21
C LEU A 830 -26.21 -12.74 -16.14
N GLY A 831 -27.25 -13.39 -15.63
CA GLY A 831 -28.16 -14.23 -16.43
C GLY A 831 -27.69 -15.68 -16.64
N ASP A 832 -26.68 -16.16 -15.93
CA ASP A 832 -26.26 -17.58 -15.91
C ASP A 832 -27.04 -18.35 -14.82
N SER A 833 -28.32 -18.63 -15.09
CA SER A 833 -29.20 -19.31 -14.12
C SER A 833 -28.74 -20.73 -13.76
N ALA A 834 -28.07 -21.43 -14.68
CA ALA A 834 -27.58 -22.78 -14.42
C ALA A 834 -26.45 -22.79 -13.39
N ALA A 835 -25.47 -21.89 -13.55
CA ALA A 835 -24.41 -21.70 -12.57
C ALA A 835 -24.98 -21.18 -11.24
N ALA A 836 -25.96 -20.27 -11.28
CA ALA A 836 -26.63 -19.79 -10.06
C ALA A 836 -27.27 -20.93 -9.25
N ASP A 837 -27.98 -21.85 -9.90
CA ASP A 837 -28.59 -23.01 -9.23
C ASP A 837 -27.55 -23.96 -8.66
N GLU A 838 -26.44 -24.17 -9.39
CA GLU A 838 -25.34 -25.01 -8.95
C GLU A 838 -24.66 -24.47 -7.69
N TYR A 839 -24.28 -23.19 -7.71
CA TYR A 839 -23.60 -22.58 -6.58
C TYR A 839 -24.50 -22.48 -5.35
N ARG A 840 -25.80 -22.23 -5.51
CA ARG A 840 -26.77 -22.30 -4.41
C ARG A 840 -26.85 -23.69 -3.76
N ARG A 841 -26.79 -24.77 -4.55
CA ARG A 841 -26.73 -26.14 -4.01
C ARG A 841 -25.44 -26.39 -3.24
N LYS A 842 -24.30 -25.94 -3.75
CA LYS A 842 -22.99 -26.04 -3.09
C LYS A 842 -22.98 -25.31 -1.75
N ALA A 843 -23.49 -24.07 -1.72
CA ALA A 843 -23.64 -23.28 -0.49
C ALA A 843 -24.51 -24.01 0.55
N ALA A 844 -25.69 -24.51 0.13
CA ALA A 844 -26.59 -25.24 1.02
C ALA A 844 -25.95 -26.54 1.58
N ALA A 845 -25.19 -27.27 0.76
CA ALA A 845 -24.50 -28.48 1.20
C ALA A 845 -23.45 -28.18 2.29
N SER A 846 -22.72 -27.06 2.19
CA SER A 846 -21.79 -26.64 3.23
C SER A 846 -22.48 -26.29 4.55
N VAL A 847 -23.61 -25.58 4.48
CA VAL A 847 -24.44 -25.27 5.66
C VAL A 847 -24.94 -26.55 6.34
N GLU A 848 -25.47 -27.49 5.56
CA GLU A 848 -25.96 -28.78 6.06
C GLU A 848 -24.83 -29.59 6.72
N ALA A 849 -23.69 -29.72 6.04
CA ALA A 849 -22.55 -30.51 6.52
C ALA A 849 -21.94 -29.94 7.81
N LEU A 850 -21.76 -28.61 7.89
CA LEU A 850 -21.27 -27.95 9.10
C LEU A 850 -22.27 -28.09 10.25
N THR A 851 -23.56 -27.89 9.99
CA THR A 851 -24.63 -28.06 10.99
C THR A 851 -24.59 -29.45 11.58
N ALA A 852 -24.55 -30.48 10.73
CA ALA A 852 -24.51 -31.87 11.15
C ALA A 852 -23.25 -32.23 11.95
N LYS A 853 -22.11 -31.61 11.63
CA LYS A 853 -20.82 -31.92 12.27
C LYS A 853 -20.58 -31.17 13.58
N TYR A 854 -21.02 -29.91 13.68
CA TYR A 854 -20.58 -29.00 14.74
C TYR A 854 -21.71 -28.47 15.64
N TYR A 855 -22.98 -28.63 15.29
CA TYR A 855 -24.07 -28.27 16.21
C TYR A 855 -24.34 -29.38 17.22
N ASP A 856 -24.28 -29.06 18.51
CA ASP A 856 -24.65 -29.98 19.58
C ASP A 856 -26.07 -29.66 20.08
N THR A 857 -27.01 -30.55 19.79
CA THR A 857 -28.42 -30.39 20.22
C THR A 857 -28.63 -30.47 21.74
N ALA A 858 -27.74 -31.14 22.46
CA ALA A 858 -27.84 -31.29 23.91
C ALA A 858 -27.53 -29.96 24.60
N THR A 859 -26.42 -29.32 24.22
CA THR A 859 -25.99 -28.04 24.79
C THR A 859 -26.66 -26.84 24.11
N GLY A 860 -26.96 -26.94 22.81
CA GLY A 860 -27.43 -25.83 21.98
C GLY A 860 -26.31 -24.92 21.48
N THR A 861 -25.09 -25.47 21.37
CA THR A 861 -23.88 -24.72 21.00
C THR A 861 -23.33 -25.18 19.67
N PHE A 862 -22.54 -24.34 19.00
CA PHE A 862 -21.87 -24.70 17.75
C PHE A 862 -20.35 -24.68 17.90
N GLY A 863 -19.67 -25.70 17.36
CA GLY A 863 -18.21 -25.72 17.27
C GLY A 863 -17.47 -25.66 18.61
N GLY A 864 -18.11 -26.13 19.69
CA GLY A 864 -17.57 -26.06 21.05
C GLY A 864 -18.02 -24.85 21.87
N GLY A 865 -18.86 -23.96 21.32
CA GLY A 865 -19.45 -22.83 22.05
C GLY A 865 -18.61 -21.55 22.07
N GLY A 866 -17.54 -21.48 21.27
CA GLY A 866 -16.69 -20.29 21.15
C GLY A 866 -17.34 -19.18 20.30
N HIS A 867 -17.08 -17.91 20.64
CA HIS A 867 -17.73 -16.75 20.01
C HIS A 867 -17.59 -16.77 18.48
N GLY A 868 -16.38 -17.05 17.98
CA GLY A 868 -16.11 -17.04 16.55
C GLY A 868 -16.89 -18.11 15.79
N ALA A 869 -16.93 -19.35 16.31
CA ALA A 869 -17.62 -20.45 15.63
C ALA A 869 -19.13 -20.22 15.58
N GLU A 870 -19.72 -19.72 16.66
CA GLU A 870 -21.17 -19.42 16.71
C GLU A 870 -21.54 -18.20 15.87
N ALA A 871 -20.69 -17.16 15.83
CA ALA A 871 -20.89 -16.01 14.96
C ALA A 871 -20.93 -16.42 13.48
N LEU A 872 -19.97 -17.24 13.03
CA LEU A 872 -19.94 -17.74 11.65
C LEU A 872 -21.13 -18.64 11.34
N ALA A 873 -21.53 -19.51 12.28
CA ALA A 873 -22.67 -20.39 12.11
C ALA A 873 -24.00 -19.61 12.02
N LEU A 874 -24.21 -18.59 12.85
CA LEU A 874 -25.38 -17.74 12.81
C LEU A 874 -25.47 -16.93 11.52
N ASP A 875 -24.34 -16.38 11.06
CA ASP A 875 -24.26 -15.57 9.83
C ASP A 875 -24.53 -16.39 8.56
N MET A 876 -24.03 -17.63 8.49
CA MET A 876 -24.29 -18.52 7.34
C MET A 876 -25.57 -19.36 7.47
N GLY A 877 -26.25 -19.31 8.61
CA GLY A 877 -27.43 -20.13 8.90
C GLY A 877 -27.15 -21.61 9.17
N ALA A 878 -25.94 -21.96 9.66
CA ALA A 878 -25.54 -23.33 10.01
C ALA A 878 -26.06 -23.75 11.39
N HIS A 879 -27.37 -23.90 11.50
CA HIS A 879 -28.04 -24.45 12.69
C HIS A 879 -29.30 -25.23 12.27
N PRO A 880 -29.78 -26.20 13.09
CA PRO A 880 -31.03 -26.88 12.79
C PRO A 880 -32.22 -25.91 12.76
N ARG A 881 -33.28 -26.30 12.07
CA ARG A 881 -34.52 -25.51 11.99
C ARG A 881 -35.10 -25.31 13.39
N GLY A 882 -35.35 -24.06 13.77
CA GLY A 882 -35.91 -23.68 15.07
C GLY A 882 -34.87 -23.47 16.19
N GLU A 883 -33.61 -23.79 15.95
CA GLU A 883 -32.55 -23.66 16.97
C GLU A 883 -31.82 -22.31 16.94
N ARG A 884 -32.12 -21.44 15.96
CA ARG A 884 -31.45 -20.14 15.79
C ARG A 884 -31.45 -19.30 17.08
N ASP A 885 -32.61 -19.14 17.70
CA ASP A 885 -32.75 -18.28 18.87
C ASP A 885 -32.03 -18.85 20.10
N ARG A 886 -31.96 -20.18 20.21
CA ARG A 886 -31.20 -20.86 21.26
C ARG A 886 -29.69 -20.62 21.09
N LEU A 887 -29.18 -20.79 19.87
CA LEU A 887 -27.79 -20.53 19.54
C LEU A 887 -27.43 -19.04 19.74
N LEU A 888 -28.28 -18.12 19.28
CA LEU A 888 -28.10 -16.68 19.49
C LEU A 888 -28.12 -16.29 20.98
N ALA A 889 -29.00 -16.91 21.78
CA ALA A 889 -29.04 -16.70 23.22
C ALA A 889 -27.75 -17.17 23.89
N HIS A 890 -27.21 -18.33 23.47
CA HIS A 890 -25.91 -18.80 23.95
C HIS A 890 -24.78 -17.85 23.54
N PHE A 891 -24.66 -17.50 22.25
CA PHE A 891 -23.64 -16.60 21.73
C PHE A 891 -23.61 -15.25 22.47
N THR A 892 -24.78 -14.61 22.62
CA THR A 892 -24.87 -13.33 23.34
C THR A 892 -24.67 -13.46 24.85
N GLY A 893 -25.01 -14.61 25.43
CA GLY A 893 -24.70 -14.97 26.82
C GLY A 893 -23.19 -15.11 27.04
N ALA A 894 -22.51 -15.86 26.19
CA ALA A 894 -21.06 -16.10 26.26
C ALA A 894 -20.26 -14.78 26.20
N ILE A 895 -20.64 -13.84 25.33
CA ILE A 895 -20.03 -12.51 25.29
C ILE A 895 -20.19 -11.77 26.63
N ARG A 896 -21.38 -11.81 27.24
CA ARG A 896 -21.64 -11.16 28.52
C ARG A 896 -20.89 -11.85 29.66
N ASP A 897 -20.84 -13.18 29.66
CA ASP A 897 -20.10 -13.98 30.65
C ASP A 897 -18.59 -13.71 30.55
N ALA A 898 -18.09 -13.41 29.35
CA ALA A 898 -16.74 -12.91 29.10
C ALA A 898 -16.57 -11.41 29.44
N GLY A 899 -17.51 -10.77 30.14
CA GLY A 899 -17.43 -9.35 30.51
C GLY A 899 -17.47 -8.40 29.31
N ASN A 900 -18.21 -8.75 28.25
CA ASN A 900 -18.27 -8.04 26.97
C ASN A 900 -16.93 -7.99 26.21
N HIS A 901 -15.99 -8.87 26.54
CA HIS A 901 -14.80 -9.08 25.71
C HIS A 901 -15.13 -9.96 24.51
N LEU A 902 -14.59 -9.62 23.34
CA LEU A 902 -14.63 -10.48 22.16
C LEU A 902 -13.48 -11.50 22.22
N VAL A 903 -13.85 -12.79 22.21
CA VAL A 903 -12.91 -13.92 22.18
C VAL A 903 -12.99 -14.58 20.80
N LEU A 904 -12.53 -13.86 19.78
CA LEU A 904 -12.58 -14.28 18.39
C LEU A 904 -11.47 -13.63 17.54
N GLY A 905 -11.28 -14.11 16.31
CA GLY A 905 -10.32 -13.59 15.34
C GLY A 905 -10.96 -12.72 14.26
N GLU A 906 -10.19 -12.35 13.23
CA GLU A 906 -10.66 -11.42 12.20
C GLU A 906 -11.73 -12.00 11.25
N ILE A 907 -11.76 -13.32 11.04
CA ILE A 907 -12.65 -13.93 10.05
C ILE A 907 -14.08 -13.86 10.57
N SER A 908 -14.25 -14.15 11.85
CA SER A 908 -15.56 -14.14 12.50
C SER A 908 -16.00 -12.76 13.00
N LEU A 909 -15.08 -11.80 13.11
CA LEU A 909 -15.37 -10.46 13.63
C LEU A 909 -16.46 -9.69 12.85
N PRO A 910 -16.40 -9.55 11.51
CA PRO A 910 -17.49 -8.90 10.77
C PRO A 910 -18.83 -9.64 10.89
N ALA A 911 -18.79 -10.98 10.95
CA ALA A 911 -19.99 -11.81 11.10
C ALA A 911 -20.63 -11.58 12.48
N ALA A 912 -19.84 -11.51 13.54
CA ALA A 912 -20.32 -11.21 14.89
C ALA A 912 -21.09 -9.88 14.92
N PHE A 913 -20.55 -8.82 14.33
CA PHE A 913 -21.24 -7.53 14.31
C PHE A 913 -22.53 -7.54 13.48
N ARG A 914 -22.53 -8.20 12.30
CA ARG A 914 -23.76 -8.38 11.51
C ARG A 914 -24.84 -9.12 12.30
N VAL A 915 -24.50 -10.28 12.85
CA VAL A 915 -25.42 -11.12 13.63
C VAL A 915 -26.00 -10.38 14.83
N LEU A 916 -25.17 -9.62 15.56
CA LEU A 916 -25.63 -8.84 16.71
C LEU A 916 -26.58 -7.71 16.29
N SER A 917 -26.20 -6.90 15.30
CA SER A 917 -27.06 -5.80 14.83
C SER A 917 -28.36 -6.30 14.19
N GLU A 918 -28.32 -7.35 13.38
CA GLU A 918 -29.53 -7.98 12.80
C GLU A 918 -30.46 -8.57 13.87
N ALA A 919 -29.91 -9.02 15.00
CA ALA A 919 -30.67 -9.48 16.14
C ALA A 919 -31.20 -8.34 17.04
N GLY A 920 -30.98 -7.07 16.67
CA GLY A 920 -31.35 -5.91 17.50
C GLY A 920 -30.53 -5.81 18.79
N ARG A 921 -29.28 -6.30 18.78
CA ARG A 921 -28.37 -6.32 19.92
C ARG A 921 -27.24 -5.29 19.79
N ASP A 922 -27.58 -4.12 19.27
CA ASP A 922 -26.67 -2.97 19.22
C ASP A 922 -26.23 -2.53 20.63
N ASP A 923 -27.04 -2.80 21.67
CA ASP A 923 -26.68 -2.67 23.10
C ASP A 923 -25.36 -3.39 23.43
N LEU A 924 -25.19 -4.59 22.88
CA LEU A 924 -24.02 -5.43 23.13
C LEU A 924 -22.82 -4.97 22.30
N VAL A 925 -23.05 -4.53 21.05
CA VAL A 925 -21.97 -3.96 20.21
C VAL A 925 -21.43 -2.67 20.86
N HIS A 926 -22.31 -1.82 21.38
CA HIS A 926 -21.92 -0.66 22.17
C HIS A 926 -21.10 -1.08 23.41
N ALA A 927 -21.58 -2.05 24.19
CA ALA A 927 -20.86 -2.53 25.38
C ALA A 927 -19.46 -3.09 25.05
N ILE A 928 -19.30 -3.78 23.91
CA ILE A 928 -18.00 -4.23 23.38
C ILE A 928 -17.12 -3.03 23.00
N ALA A 929 -17.67 -2.04 22.28
CA ALA A 929 -16.95 -0.85 21.86
C ALA A 929 -16.45 -0.03 23.06
N THR A 930 -17.24 0.01 24.14
CA THR A 930 -16.91 0.76 25.36
C THR A 930 -16.19 -0.05 26.43
N GLN A 931 -15.81 -1.31 26.15
CA GLN A 931 -14.98 -2.08 27.08
C GLN A 931 -13.56 -1.47 27.13
N THR A 932 -13.06 -1.25 28.33
CA THR A 932 -11.78 -0.58 28.61
C THR A 932 -10.70 -1.49 29.16
N THR A 933 -11.03 -2.70 29.63
CA THR A 933 -10.03 -3.69 30.07
C THR A 933 -9.42 -4.42 28.87
N SER A 934 -8.17 -4.84 28.99
CA SER A 934 -7.52 -5.66 27.96
C SER A 934 -8.08 -7.09 27.99
N PRO A 935 -8.30 -7.74 26.82
CA PRO A 935 -8.13 -7.21 25.46
C PRO A 935 -9.41 -6.50 24.95
N SER A 936 -9.30 -5.28 24.40
CA SER A 936 -10.42 -4.53 23.79
C SER A 936 -9.94 -3.33 22.97
N TYR A 937 -10.81 -2.79 22.11
CA TYR A 937 -10.54 -1.53 21.40
C TYR A 937 -10.37 -0.36 22.36
N GLY A 938 -11.23 -0.25 23.38
CA GLY A 938 -11.18 0.84 24.34
C GLY A 938 -9.91 0.81 25.19
N TYR A 939 -9.40 -0.38 25.51
CA TYR A 939 -8.08 -0.53 26.12
C TYR A 939 -6.98 0.09 25.25
N GLN A 940 -6.95 -0.17 23.93
CA GLN A 940 -5.93 0.38 23.04
C GLN A 940 -5.98 1.91 23.00
N VAL A 941 -7.18 2.50 22.94
CA VAL A 941 -7.35 3.96 22.99
C VAL A 941 -6.77 4.52 24.29
N LEU A 942 -7.10 3.93 25.44
CA LEU A 942 -6.63 4.38 26.75
C LEU A 942 -5.13 4.12 26.99
N ALA A 943 -4.57 3.10 26.33
CA ALA A 943 -3.13 2.81 26.35
C ALA A 943 -2.30 3.81 25.52
N GLY A 944 -2.95 4.73 24.80
CA GLY A 944 -2.28 5.76 24.01
C GLY A 944 -1.85 5.30 22.62
N ASN A 945 -2.42 4.19 22.13
CA ASN A 945 -2.27 3.80 20.73
C ASN A 945 -2.85 4.90 19.84
N THR A 946 -2.26 5.04 18.66
CA THR A 946 -2.71 6.04 17.67
C THR A 946 -3.12 5.41 16.35
N THR A 947 -2.82 4.14 16.15
CA THR A 947 -3.33 3.28 15.09
C THR A 947 -3.82 1.99 15.74
N LEU A 948 -4.70 1.27 15.07
CA LEU A 948 -5.17 -0.05 15.51
C LEU A 948 -4.02 -1.07 15.39
N GLY A 949 -3.77 -1.85 16.45
CA GLY A 949 -2.76 -2.90 16.44
C GLY A 949 -3.26 -4.21 15.80
N GLU A 950 -2.32 -5.06 15.40
CA GLU A 950 -2.60 -6.42 14.92
C GLU A 950 -3.22 -7.30 16.01
N SER A 951 -2.78 -7.14 17.26
CA SER A 951 -3.32 -7.84 18.41
C SER A 951 -4.44 -7.06 19.09
N TRP A 952 -5.36 -7.79 19.72
CA TRP A 952 -6.47 -7.19 20.46
C TRP A 952 -6.03 -6.29 21.63
N ASP A 953 -4.86 -6.53 22.22
CA ASP A 953 -4.29 -5.67 23.27
C ASP A 953 -3.47 -4.49 22.71
N GLY A 954 -3.15 -4.48 21.40
CA GLY A 954 -2.38 -3.43 20.73
C GLY A 954 -1.00 -3.17 21.36
N GLY A 955 -0.48 -4.11 22.16
CA GLY A 955 0.73 -3.94 22.95
C GLY A 955 2.02 -3.98 22.12
N PRO A 956 3.15 -3.51 22.69
CA PRO A 956 4.44 -3.57 22.01
C PRO A 956 4.87 -5.03 21.82
N GLY A 957 5.29 -5.39 20.60
CA GLY A 957 5.76 -6.74 20.27
C GLY A 957 5.08 -7.37 19.06
N GLN A 958 3.96 -6.81 18.61
CA GLN A 958 3.33 -7.04 17.30
C GLN A 958 3.11 -5.70 16.60
N SER A 959 2.80 -5.72 15.30
CA SER A 959 2.54 -4.50 14.53
C SER A 959 1.50 -3.63 15.24
N GLN A 960 1.79 -2.34 15.36
CA GLN A 960 0.87 -1.38 15.97
C GLN A 960 0.01 -0.66 14.93
N ASN A 961 0.09 -1.08 13.67
CA ASN A 961 -0.64 -0.47 12.56
C ASN A 961 -1.15 -1.54 11.58
N HIS A 962 -2.31 -2.10 11.93
CA HIS A 962 -3.03 -3.08 11.15
C HIS A 962 -4.54 -2.75 11.19
N PHE A 963 -5.26 -2.97 10.11
CA PHE A 963 -6.69 -2.63 10.05
C PHE A 963 -7.62 -3.85 9.95
N MET A 964 -7.09 -5.07 9.99
CA MET A 964 -7.84 -6.34 9.97
C MET A 964 -8.94 -6.42 11.05
N LEU A 965 -8.68 -5.90 12.26
CA LEU A 965 -9.67 -5.84 13.35
C LEU A 965 -10.59 -4.61 13.23
N GLY A 966 -10.55 -3.87 12.12
CA GLY A 966 -11.27 -2.61 11.93
C GLY A 966 -12.76 -2.75 11.63
N ALA A 967 -13.33 -3.96 11.61
CA ALA A 967 -14.70 -4.20 11.17
C ALA A 967 -15.76 -3.43 11.97
N ILE A 968 -15.50 -3.09 13.24
CA ILE A 968 -16.42 -2.33 14.09
C ILE A 968 -16.69 -0.92 13.55
N ASP A 969 -15.77 -0.36 12.75
CA ASP A 969 -15.95 0.98 12.17
C ASP A 969 -17.15 1.04 11.21
N SER A 970 -17.51 -0.12 10.63
CA SER A 970 -18.73 -0.25 9.83
C SER A 970 -20.00 0.01 10.66
N TRP A 971 -20.01 -0.40 11.93
CA TRP A 971 -21.12 -0.17 12.86
C TRP A 971 -21.25 1.32 13.18
N PHE A 972 -20.13 2.06 13.30
CA PHE A 972 -20.20 3.51 13.52
C PHE A 972 -20.90 4.25 12.39
N THR A 973 -20.61 3.88 11.14
CA THR A 973 -21.26 4.49 9.97
C THR A 973 -22.69 3.98 9.77
N THR A 974 -22.89 2.66 9.81
CA THR A 974 -24.16 2.04 9.38
C THR A 974 -25.22 1.92 10.46
N ARG A 975 -24.81 1.91 11.74
CA ARG A 975 -25.70 1.80 12.90
C ARG A 975 -25.64 3.04 13.76
N VAL A 976 -24.49 3.49 14.27
CA VAL A 976 -24.47 4.66 15.18
C VAL A 976 -24.88 5.95 14.46
N ALA A 977 -24.24 6.29 13.35
CA ALA A 977 -24.76 7.34 12.46
C ALA A 977 -26.00 6.86 11.70
N GLY A 978 -26.15 5.55 11.52
CA GLY A 978 -27.33 4.93 10.94
C GLY A 978 -27.41 5.03 9.42
N ILE A 979 -26.29 5.22 8.70
CA ILE A 979 -26.30 5.37 7.24
C ILE A 979 -25.99 4.02 6.57
N ALA A 980 -27.05 3.33 6.15
CA ALA A 980 -26.97 2.07 5.42
C ALA A 980 -27.76 2.16 4.09
N GLN A 981 -27.96 1.02 3.43
CA GLN A 981 -28.87 0.89 2.29
C GLN A 981 -29.78 -0.33 2.49
N THR A 982 -30.97 -0.30 1.87
CA THR A 982 -31.89 -1.45 1.92
C THR A 982 -31.31 -2.65 1.18
N GLU A 983 -31.75 -3.86 1.52
CA GLU A 983 -31.21 -5.11 0.94
C GLU A 983 -31.30 -5.18 -0.59
N ASP A 984 -32.34 -4.57 -1.17
CA ASP A 984 -32.57 -4.50 -2.62
C ASP A 984 -31.90 -3.28 -3.30
N SER A 985 -31.16 -2.47 -2.54
CA SER A 985 -30.47 -1.29 -3.04
C SER A 985 -29.13 -1.63 -3.66
N VAL A 986 -28.77 -0.85 -4.68
CA VAL A 986 -27.43 -0.83 -5.28
C VAL A 986 -26.93 0.60 -5.30
N GLY A 987 -25.70 0.81 -4.87
CA GLY A 987 -25.06 2.12 -4.86
C GLY A 987 -25.76 3.13 -3.95
N TYR A 988 -26.46 2.68 -2.91
CA TYR A 988 -27.24 3.54 -2.01
C TYR A 988 -28.34 4.35 -2.73
N ALA A 989 -28.93 3.75 -3.77
CA ALA A 989 -30.12 4.28 -4.43
C ALA A 989 -31.32 4.36 -3.46
N LYS A 990 -31.40 3.41 -2.53
CA LYS A 990 -32.35 3.43 -1.41
C LYS A 990 -31.57 3.33 -0.09
N LEU A 991 -31.46 4.45 0.59
CA LEU A 991 -30.84 4.53 1.91
C LEU A 991 -31.73 3.84 2.96
N LEU A 992 -31.08 3.23 3.94
CA LEU A 992 -31.69 2.86 5.21
C LEU A 992 -31.07 3.75 6.28
N ILE A 993 -31.90 4.55 6.93
CA ILE A 993 -31.51 5.45 8.01
C ILE A 993 -32.04 4.90 9.32
N ASP A 994 -31.21 4.14 10.03
CA ASP A 994 -31.59 3.42 11.25
C ASP A 994 -30.52 3.58 12.35
N PRO A 995 -30.54 4.72 13.09
CA PRO A 995 -29.54 5.01 14.10
C PRO A 995 -29.73 4.14 15.36
N ALA A 996 -28.67 3.43 15.75
CA ALA A 996 -28.54 2.74 17.03
C ALA A 996 -28.24 3.77 18.14
N VAL A 997 -29.25 4.06 18.97
CA VAL A 997 -29.17 5.03 20.07
C VAL A 997 -28.98 4.29 21.38
N GLU A 998 -27.74 3.93 21.67
CA GLU A 998 -27.38 3.02 22.76
C GLU A 998 -26.69 3.72 23.94
N GLY A 999 -26.79 3.10 25.12
CA GLY A 999 -26.08 3.50 26.34
C GLY A 999 -26.29 4.96 26.75
N ASP A 1000 -25.20 5.60 27.20
CA ASP A 1000 -25.19 7.01 27.64
C ASP A 1000 -24.94 7.99 26.49
N MET A 1001 -24.91 7.51 25.24
CA MET A 1001 -24.65 8.35 24.08
C MET A 1001 -25.79 9.38 23.94
N THR A 1002 -25.41 10.64 23.75
CA THR A 1002 -26.34 11.79 23.65
C THR A 1002 -26.39 12.39 22.25
N SER A 1003 -25.39 12.12 21.41
CA SER A 1003 -25.42 12.51 20.00
C SER A 1003 -24.48 11.67 19.16
N ALA A 1004 -24.81 11.53 17.88
CA ALA A 1004 -23.84 11.19 16.85
C ALA A 1004 -24.19 11.85 15.51
N ALA A 1005 -23.17 12.09 14.71
CA ALA A 1005 -23.27 12.60 13.36
C ALA A 1005 -22.35 11.82 12.44
N GLY A 1006 -22.83 11.54 11.22
CA GLY A 1006 -22.04 10.86 10.22
C GLY A 1006 -22.38 11.31 8.81
N SER A 1007 -21.48 11.03 7.89
CA SER A 1007 -21.70 11.26 6.46
C SER A 1007 -21.07 10.17 5.61
N TYR A 1008 -21.68 9.93 4.46
CA TYR A 1008 -21.16 8.99 3.46
C TYR A 1008 -21.47 9.47 2.05
N ARG A 1009 -20.44 9.55 1.20
CA ARG A 1009 -20.51 9.98 -0.20
C ARG A 1009 -20.83 8.78 -1.08
N THR A 1010 -22.10 8.63 -1.40
CA THR A 1010 -22.61 7.61 -2.32
C THR A 1010 -22.33 7.99 -3.78
N PRO A 1011 -22.55 7.06 -4.74
CA PRO A 1011 -22.64 7.40 -6.17
C PRO A 1011 -23.60 8.55 -6.51
N TYR A 1012 -24.64 8.77 -5.70
CA TYR A 1012 -25.66 9.79 -5.93
C TYR A 1012 -25.32 11.14 -5.29
N GLY A 1013 -24.46 11.15 -4.27
CA GLY A 1013 -24.08 12.35 -3.53
C GLY A 1013 -23.85 12.07 -2.05
N LEU A 1014 -23.79 13.13 -1.26
CA LEU A 1014 -23.52 13.01 0.17
C LEU A 1014 -24.80 12.73 0.96
N ALA A 1015 -24.84 11.59 1.65
CA ALA A 1015 -25.82 11.29 2.69
C ALA A 1015 -25.27 11.75 4.04
N ARG A 1016 -26.11 12.33 4.90
CA ARG A 1016 -25.73 12.73 6.25
C ARG A 1016 -26.82 12.42 7.27
N THR A 1017 -26.39 12.15 8.49
CA THR A 1017 -27.25 12.07 9.65
C THR A 1017 -26.66 12.86 10.82
N ASP A 1018 -27.54 13.44 11.62
CA ASP A 1018 -27.20 14.08 12.90
C ASP A 1018 -28.35 13.81 13.86
N TRP A 1019 -28.10 13.05 14.92
CA TRP A 1019 -29.09 12.83 15.96
C TRP A 1019 -28.62 13.32 17.32
N GLN A 1020 -29.60 13.76 18.12
CA GLN A 1020 -29.41 14.28 19.47
C GLN A 1020 -30.49 13.76 20.40
N ARG A 1021 -30.09 13.32 21.58
CA ARG A 1021 -30.93 12.86 22.69
C ARG A 1021 -30.71 13.76 23.91
N SER A 1022 -31.78 14.32 24.45
CA SER A 1022 -31.80 15.09 25.70
C SER A 1022 -33.01 14.67 26.52
N ASP A 1023 -32.76 14.05 27.67
CA ASP A 1023 -33.78 13.41 28.50
C ASP A 1023 -34.59 12.37 27.70
N ASP A 1024 -35.90 12.58 27.58
CA ASP A 1024 -36.80 11.77 26.77
C ASP A 1024 -36.97 12.29 25.35
N ARG A 1025 -36.33 13.39 24.95
CA ARG A 1025 -36.49 13.99 23.61
C ARG A 1025 -35.41 13.51 22.66
N PHE A 1026 -35.83 13.14 21.46
CA PHE A 1026 -34.95 12.74 20.37
C PHE A 1026 -35.18 13.60 19.14
N ARG A 1027 -34.10 13.98 18.47
CA ARG A 1027 -34.10 14.69 17.19
C ARG A 1027 -33.17 13.95 16.24
N LEU A 1028 -33.63 13.71 15.02
CA LEU A 1028 -32.83 13.16 13.92
C LEU A 1028 -32.95 14.08 12.71
N THR A 1029 -31.81 14.46 12.15
CA THR A 1029 -31.69 15.20 10.90
C THR A 1029 -31.08 14.29 9.84
N VAL A 1030 -31.62 14.30 8.63
CA VAL A 1030 -31.19 13.42 7.53
C VAL A 1030 -31.05 14.23 6.25
N ASP A 1031 -29.89 14.17 5.61
CA ASP A 1031 -29.68 14.63 4.24
C ASP A 1031 -29.69 13.43 3.29
N VAL A 1032 -30.63 13.42 2.34
CA VAL A 1032 -30.74 12.40 1.29
C VAL A 1032 -30.32 13.02 -0.05
N PRO A 1033 -29.28 12.51 -0.74
CA PRO A 1033 -28.80 13.08 -1.99
C PRO A 1033 -29.82 12.94 -3.13
N ALA A 1034 -29.76 13.82 -4.12
CA ALA A 1034 -30.66 13.77 -5.27
C ALA A 1034 -30.48 12.48 -6.07
N GLY A 1035 -31.58 11.83 -6.45
CA GLY A 1035 -31.57 10.50 -7.08
C GLY A 1035 -31.78 9.35 -6.10
N SER A 1036 -31.52 9.53 -4.79
CA SER A 1036 -31.80 8.54 -3.75
C SER A 1036 -33.14 8.77 -3.04
N THR A 1037 -33.67 7.70 -2.47
CA THR A 1037 -34.72 7.74 -1.42
C THR A 1037 -34.16 7.21 -0.11
N ALA A 1038 -34.87 7.39 1.00
CA ALA A 1038 -34.51 6.81 2.29
C ALA A 1038 -35.72 6.23 3.02
N GLU A 1039 -35.52 5.05 3.61
CA GLU A 1039 -36.35 4.53 4.70
C GLU A 1039 -35.73 5.00 6.02
N VAL A 1040 -36.47 5.78 6.82
CA VAL A 1040 -35.99 6.44 8.03
C VAL A 1040 -36.72 5.89 9.25
N HIS A 1041 -35.94 5.28 10.13
CA HIS A 1041 -36.37 4.71 11.40
C HIS A 1041 -36.15 5.73 12.51
N VAL A 1042 -37.23 6.12 13.17
CA VAL A 1042 -37.20 7.12 14.26
C VAL A 1042 -37.63 6.44 15.56
N PRO A 1043 -36.75 6.33 16.56
CA PRO A 1043 -37.12 5.78 17.87
C PRO A 1043 -38.28 6.54 18.52
N VAL A 1044 -39.26 5.83 19.10
CA VAL A 1044 -40.42 6.42 19.80
C VAL A 1044 -40.81 5.64 21.07
N SER A 1045 -41.57 6.26 21.98
CA SER A 1045 -42.14 5.64 23.17
C SER A 1045 -43.68 5.61 23.10
N GLY A 1046 -44.25 4.72 22.28
CA GLY A 1046 -45.72 4.52 22.13
C GLY A 1046 -46.52 5.71 21.59
N ARG A 1047 -45.87 6.84 21.29
CA ARG A 1047 -46.45 8.04 20.63
C ARG A 1047 -45.87 8.18 19.23
N HIS A 1048 -46.56 8.89 18.33
CA HIS A 1048 -46.03 9.19 17.00
C HIS A 1048 -44.86 10.18 17.05
N ALA A 1049 -43.87 10.03 16.16
CA ALA A 1049 -42.86 11.05 15.92
C ALA A 1049 -43.46 12.24 15.15
N GLN A 1050 -43.02 13.46 15.45
CA GLN A 1050 -43.26 14.64 14.63
C GLN A 1050 -42.38 14.55 13.38
N ALA A 1051 -43.01 14.22 12.25
CA ALA A 1051 -42.37 14.15 10.94
C ALA A 1051 -42.66 15.42 10.11
N PRO A 1052 -41.71 15.84 9.25
CA PRO A 1052 -41.88 16.98 8.35
C PRO A 1052 -42.88 16.67 7.22
N HIS A 1053 -43.47 17.72 6.65
CA HIS A 1053 -44.41 17.59 5.52
C HIS A 1053 -43.71 16.90 4.32
N GLY A 1054 -44.35 15.86 3.77
CA GLY A 1054 -43.82 15.07 2.66
C GLY A 1054 -43.18 13.73 3.06
N ALA A 1055 -42.92 13.49 4.35
CA ALA A 1055 -42.51 12.18 4.83
C ALA A 1055 -43.73 11.24 4.94
N ARG A 1056 -43.63 10.05 4.32
CA ARG A 1056 -44.72 9.07 4.27
C ARG A 1056 -44.50 7.98 5.31
N MET A 1057 -45.35 7.89 6.33
CA MET A 1057 -45.26 6.82 7.33
C MET A 1057 -45.49 5.44 6.67
N LEU A 1058 -44.56 4.52 6.88
CA LEU A 1058 -44.64 3.13 6.43
C LEU A 1058 -45.17 2.23 7.54
N ARG A 1059 -44.63 2.39 8.74
CA ARG A 1059 -44.90 1.51 9.89
C ARG A 1059 -44.77 2.28 11.20
N LEU A 1060 -45.55 1.91 12.20
CA LEU A 1060 -45.39 2.34 13.59
C LEU A 1060 -45.42 1.11 14.48
N THR A 1061 -44.38 0.96 15.30
CA THR A 1061 -44.32 -0.01 16.39
C THR A 1061 -44.41 0.75 17.72
N GLY A 1062 -44.52 0.05 18.85
CA GLY A 1062 -44.46 0.69 20.17
C GLY A 1062 -43.13 1.41 20.45
N GLU A 1063 -42.10 1.15 19.63
CA GLU A 1063 -40.70 1.51 19.87
C GLU A 1063 -40.09 2.34 18.73
N GLU A 1064 -40.70 2.34 17.55
CA GLU A 1064 -40.17 2.96 16.34
C GLU A 1064 -41.28 3.47 15.39
N ALA A 1065 -41.05 4.61 14.75
CA ALA A 1065 -41.84 5.09 13.62
C ALA A 1065 -40.97 5.09 12.35
N VAL A 1066 -41.39 4.38 11.31
CA VAL A 1066 -40.68 4.24 10.03
C VAL A 1066 -41.33 5.11 8.97
N TYR A 1067 -40.52 5.90 8.26
CA TYR A 1067 -40.94 6.81 7.21
C TYR A 1067 -40.19 6.56 5.90
N GLU A 1068 -40.85 6.76 4.77
CA GLU A 1068 -40.19 6.92 3.48
C GLU A 1068 -40.08 8.41 3.14
N VAL A 1069 -38.90 8.81 2.69
CA VAL A 1069 -38.62 10.16 2.19
C VAL A 1069 -37.81 10.09 0.89
N GLY A 1070 -37.97 11.09 0.01
CA GLY A 1070 -37.06 11.27 -1.12
C GLY A 1070 -35.86 12.15 -0.78
N SER A 1071 -35.16 12.63 -1.81
CA SER A 1071 -34.02 13.54 -1.63
C SER A 1071 -34.39 14.83 -0.89
N GLY A 1072 -33.43 15.42 -0.17
CA GLY A 1072 -33.62 16.66 0.57
C GLY A 1072 -33.14 16.57 2.02
N HIS A 1073 -33.47 17.61 2.78
CA HIS A 1073 -33.14 17.75 4.19
C HIS A 1073 -34.39 17.50 5.05
N TRP A 1074 -34.31 16.54 5.96
CA TRP A 1074 -35.43 16.07 6.76
C TRP A 1074 -35.09 16.20 8.25
N THR A 1075 -36.05 16.65 9.07
CA THR A 1075 -35.89 16.73 10.54
C THR A 1075 -37.06 16.06 11.23
N PHE A 1076 -36.78 14.99 11.96
CA PHE A 1076 -37.72 14.24 12.77
C PHE A 1076 -37.52 14.56 14.26
N ARG A 1077 -38.60 14.57 15.02
CA ARG A 1077 -38.57 14.74 16.48
C ARG A 1077 -39.47 13.72 17.13
N SER A 1078 -39.04 13.11 18.23
CA SER A 1078 -39.84 12.12 18.96
C SER A 1078 -39.54 12.17 20.46
N THR A 1079 -40.25 11.33 21.21
CA THR A 1079 -39.90 11.00 22.58
C THR A 1079 -39.46 9.54 22.68
N MET A 1080 -38.39 9.28 23.42
CA MET A 1080 -37.88 7.95 23.73
C MET A 1080 -38.19 7.54 25.17
N ALA A 1081 -38.26 6.24 25.44
CA ALA A 1081 -38.42 5.73 26.79
C ALA A 1081 -37.16 6.03 27.63
N ARG A 1082 -37.34 6.42 28.91
CA ARG A 1082 -36.21 6.63 29.81
C ARG A 1082 -35.56 5.29 30.16
N GLY A 1083 -34.25 5.17 29.97
CA GLY A 1083 -33.44 4.03 30.45
C GLY A 1083 -33.36 2.83 29.51
N ARG A 1084 -33.26 3.05 28.19
CA ARG A 1084 -32.63 2.06 27.30
C ARG A 1084 -31.12 2.19 27.39
#